data_AF-A0A509CH86-F1
#
_entry.id   AF-A0A509CH86-F1
#
_cell.length_a   1.000
_cell.length_b   1.000
_cell.length_c   1.000
_cell.angle_alpha   90.00
_cell.angle_beta   90.00
_cell.angle_gamma   90.00
#
_symmetry.space_group_name_H-M   'P 1'
#
loop_
_entity.id
_entity.type
_entity.pdbx_description
1 polymer ?
#
loop_
_entity_poly.entity_id
_entity_poly.type
_entity_poly.pdbx_seq_one_letter_code
_entity_poly.pdbx_strand_id
1 'polypeptide(L)'
;MHSWKKKLVVSQLALACTLAITSQANATTNDISGTTYNTFHHYNDATYADDVYYDGYVGWNNYATDSYYNGDIYPVINNARVNGVISTYYLDDGVTTNTNANSLTIKNSTIHGMITSECMTTDCVNRDTGYVYDRLALTVDNSTIDDNYEHYTYNGTYTDGTADTHVVDVYDMGTAITLDQEVDLSIVNNSHVAGITLTQGYEWEDIDDNTVSTGVNSGEVFNNTINVADSTVTSGSWSDEGTSGWFGNTNNASDYSGSYTADDIAIAAIANPYADNAMQTTVNLSNSTLMGDVVFSSNFDENFFPNGADSYRDTDADRDTNGWDGTDRMDVTLNNGSKWVGAAMSVHMTDTGTDADGDGVFEYTVDTNGDGILDATSPDGVYDSYAVGTEATATLIDIAANSLWPLSTVGVDNIYTDYSEYNHIVGNEVYQSGLFNVTLNTGSQWDTTKTSLIDTLSINSGSVVNVADSTLVSDTIGLTGGSALNINEDGHVATDTLSIDNSTVTIADDVSAGWSVNDAALYANTINVTNNGVLDVGNSASNALQVDTLNLTSYTDVNGYVNAGVFNIESNRFVLDADLTNDRTNDTTKSNYGYGVIAMNSDGHLTINGNGDTYDTDQTEAGQDEVDNVGDNVAAATGNYKVRIDNATGAGSVADYKGNGADLC
;
A
#
# COMPACT_ATOMS: atom_id res chain seq x y z
N MET A 1 -31.65 -2.03 14.37
CA MET A 1 -31.86 -3.37 13.77
C MET A 1 -32.25 -3.20 12.31
N HIS A 2 -31.25 -3.02 11.46
CA HIS A 2 -31.45 -2.92 10.01
C HIS A 2 -31.91 -4.28 9.45
N SER A 3 -32.85 -4.23 8.52
CA SER A 3 -33.41 -5.42 7.89
C SER A 3 -32.34 -6.09 7.04
N TRP A 4 -31.95 -7.31 7.41
CA TRP A 4 -30.97 -8.16 6.74
C TRP A 4 -31.28 -8.36 5.24
N LYS A 5 -30.70 -7.53 4.37
CA LYS A 5 -30.31 -8.00 3.04
C LYS A 5 -28.98 -8.72 3.22
N LYS A 6 -28.93 -10.01 2.87
CA LYS A 6 -27.70 -10.81 2.99
C LYS A 6 -26.68 -10.22 2.02
N LYS A 7 -25.49 -9.83 2.50
CA LYS A 7 -24.29 -9.64 1.68
C LYS A 7 -24.15 -10.88 0.79
N LEU A 8 -24.56 -10.76 -0.46
CA LEU A 8 -24.70 -11.88 -1.37
C LEU A 8 -23.31 -12.13 -1.97
N VAL A 9 -22.49 -12.92 -1.29
CA VAL A 9 -21.22 -13.40 -1.84
C VAL A 9 -21.54 -14.39 -2.96
N VAL A 10 -21.78 -13.89 -4.17
CA VAL A 10 -22.00 -14.71 -5.37
C VAL A 10 -20.68 -14.81 -6.12
N SER A 11 -20.30 -16.03 -6.52
CA SER A 11 -19.13 -16.20 -7.38
C SER A 11 -19.34 -15.44 -8.70
N GLN A 12 -18.32 -14.70 -9.14
CA GLN A 12 -18.31 -13.91 -10.38
C GLN A 12 -18.86 -14.68 -11.60
N LEU A 13 -18.60 -15.99 -11.66
CA LEU A 13 -19.08 -16.88 -12.72
C LEU A 13 -20.60 -17.11 -12.70
N ALA A 14 -21.22 -17.12 -11.52
CA ALA A 14 -22.66 -17.28 -11.35
C ALA A 14 -23.43 -15.97 -11.62
N LEU A 15 -22.83 -14.80 -11.33
CA LEU A 15 -23.46 -13.50 -11.59
C LEU A 15 -23.54 -13.22 -13.11
N ALA A 16 -22.42 -13.38 -13.83
CA ALA A 16 -22.37 -13.18 -15.29
C ALA A 16 -23.32 -14.11 -16.08
N CYS A 17 -23.45 -15.37 -15.65
CA CYS A 17 -24.37 -16.33 -16.29
C CYS A 17 -25.84 -16.12 -15.95
N THR A 18 -26.15 -15.50 -14.80
CA THR A 18 -27.55 -15.28 -14.37
C THR A 18 -28.10 -13.96 -14.92
N LEU A 19 -27.27 -12.92 -15.05
CA LEU A 19 -27.64 -11.60 -15.59
C LEU A 19 -28.10 -11.65 -17.06
N ALA A 20 -27.60 -12.60 -17.86
CA ALA A 20 -27.94 -12.72 -19.28
C ALA A 20 -29.40 -13.18 -19.55
N ILE A 21 -30.10 -13.74 -18.56
CA ILE A 21 -31.34 -14.48 -18.78
C ILE A 21 -32.62 -13.72 -18.35
N THR A 22 -32.55 -12.72 -17.46
CA THR A 22 -33.77 -12.15 -16.81
C THR A 22 -34.24 -10.75 -17.25
N SER A 23 -33.57 -10.03 -18.17
CA SER A 23 -33.96 -8.62 -18.45
C SER A 23 -34.19 -8.22 -19.92
N GLN A 24 -33.89 -9.07 -20.90
CA GLN A 24 -33.87 -8.65 -22.33
C GLN A 24 -35.21 -8.13 -22.89
N ALA A 25 -36.34 -8.33 -22.21
CA ALA A 25 -37.63 -7.83 -22.70
C ALA A 25 -37.88 -6.33 -22.47
N ASN A 26 -37.13 -5.67 -21.57
CA ASN A 26 -37.43 -4.32 -21.07
C ASN A 26 -36.35 -3.25 -21.36
N ALA A 27 -35.25 -3.61 -22.03
CA ALA A 27 -34.09 -2.73 -22.29
C ALA A 27 -34.32 -1.67 -23.40
N THR A 28 -35.37 -1.75 -24.20
CA THR A 28 -35.41 -1.12 -25.54
C THR A 28 -35.41 0.41 -25.63
N THR A 29 -35.61 1.18 -24.55
CA THR A 29 -35.63 2.66 -24.60
C THR A 29 -34.36 3.34 -24.06
N ASN A 30 -33.69 2.71 -23.10
CA ASN A 30 -32.54 3.26 -22.37
C ASN A 30 -31.26 2.43 -22.62
N ASP A 31 -31.36 1.38 -23.43
CA ASP A 31 -30.21 0.62 -23.91
C ASP A 31 -29.46 1.44 -24.97
N ILE A 32 -28.27 1.89 -24.58
CA ILE A 32 -27.37 2.67 -25.44
C ILE A 32 -26.42 1.78 -26.25
N SER A 33 -26.56 0.45 -26.18
CA SER A 33 -25.67 -0.50 -26.84
C SER A 33 -25.59 -0.24 -28.35
N GLY A 34 -24.36 -0.22 -28.89
CA GLY A 34 -24.13 0.05 -30.32
C GLY A 34 -24.17 1.53 -30.71
N THR A 35 -24.30 2.46 -29.75
CA THR A 35 -24.45 3.89 -30.03
C THR A 35 -23.28 4.72 -29.51
N THR A 36 -23.25 6.01 -29.91
CA THR A 36 -22.47 7.03 -29.21
C THR A 36 -23.43 7.83 -28.34
N TYR A 37 -23.15 7.92 -27.05
CA TYR A 37 -24.01 8.55 -26.06
C TYR A 37 -23.23 9.67 -25.36
N ASN A 38 -23.88 10.81 -25.12
CA ASN A 38 -23.31 11.88 -24.31
C ASN A 38 -24.14 11.98 -23.04
N THR A 39 -23.49 12.21 -21.90
CA THR A 39 -24.22 12.32 -20.63
C THR A 39 -24.69 13.76 -20.36
N PHE A 40 -24.19 14.73 -21.13
CA PHE A 40 -24.55 16.14 -21.02
C PHE A 40 -25.14 16.66 -22.33
N HIS A 41 -26.20 17.46 -22.21
CA HIS A 41 -26.92 18.05 -23.32
C HIS A 41 -27.32 19.49 -23.02
N HIS A 42 -27.13 20.40 -23.98
CA HIS A 42 -27.70 21.75 -23.89
C HIS A 42 -29.10 21.75 -24.50
N TYR A 43 -30.06 22.33 -23.77
CA TYR A 43 -31.40 22.58 -24.28
C TYR A 43 -31.74 24.07 -24.15
N ASN A 44 -32.47 24.58 -25.14
CA ASN A 44 -33.03 25.93 -25.14
C ASN A 44 -34.30 25.93 -26.01
N ASP A 45 -35.41 25.44 -25.44
CA ASP A 45 -36.67 25.32 -26.17
C ASP A 45 -37.90 25.68 -25.32
N ALA A 46 -39.11 25.36 -25.80
CA ALA A 46 -40.35 25.71 -25.09
C ALA A 46 -40.62 24.84 -23.85
N THR A 47 -39.89 23.73 -23.70
CA THR A 47 -40.04 22.71 -22.65
C THR A 47 -38.93 22.81 -21.61
N TYR A 48 -37.70 23.12 -22.05
CA TYR A 48 -36.51 23.21 -21.21
C TYR A 48 -36.02 24.66 -21.10
N ALA A 49 -35.56 25.03 -19.91
CA ALA A 49 -34.85 26.30 -19.74
C ALA A 49 -33.51 26.24 -20.48
N ASP A 50 -32.97 27.41 -20.81
CA ASP A 50 -31.66 27.53 -21.46
C ASP A 50 -30.55 27.13 -20.49
N ASP A 51 -30.15 25.85 -20.54
CA ASP A 51 -29.13 25.29 -19.65
C ASP A 51 -28.58 23.94 -20.14
N VAL A 52 -27.60 23.41 -19.41
CA VAL A 52 -27.08 22.05 -19.57
C VAL A 52 -27.82 21.09 -18.65
N TYR A 53 -28.22 19.96 -19.21
CA TYR A 53 -28.92 18.87 -18.55
C TYR A 53 -28.07 17.61 -18.56
N TYR A 54 -28.22 16.81 -17.51
CA TYR A 54 -27.47 15.58 -17.30
C TYR A 54 -28.39 14.35 -17.44
N ASP A 55 -28.03 13.46 -18.36
CA ASP A 55 -28.74 12.23 -18.71
C ASP A 55 -27.82 11.00 -18.54
N GLY A 56 -26.94 11.01 -17.52
CA GLY A 56 -25.91 9.98 -17.30
C GLY A 56 -26.23 8.96 -16.20
N TYR A 57 -27.43 8.97 -15.63
CA TYR A 57 -27.76 8.06 -14.53
C TYR A 57 -28.05 6.63 -15.01
N VAL A 58 -27.56 5.63 -14.30
CA VAL A 58 -27.83 4.21 -14.61
C VAL A 58 -29.03 3.69 -13.82
N GLY A 59 -29.91 2.91 -14.46
CA GLY A 59 -31.07 2.31 -13.78
C GLY A 59 -31.82 1.23 -14.59
N TRP A 60 -32.60 0.41 -13.90
CA TRP A 60 -33.27 -0.78 -14.48
C TRP A 60 -34.73 -0.55 -14.96
N ASN A 61 -35.39 0.58 -14.62
CA ASN A 61 -36.82 0.81 -14.91
C ASN A 61 -37.10 2.24 -15.42
N ASN A 62 -37.89 2.39 -16.49
CA ASN A 62 -38.28 3.70 -17.07
C ASN A 62 -39.76 3.77 -17.55
N TYR A 63 -40.71 3.13 -16.88
CA TYR A 63 -42.07 2.95 -17.46
C TYR A 63 -43.27 3.63 -16.78
N ALA A 64 -43.09 4.53 -15.79
CA ALA A 64 -44.22 5.31 -15.27
C ALA A 64 -43.91 6.80 -15.20
N THR A 65 -44.91 7.63 -15.52
CA THR A 65 -44.93 9.11 -15.38
C THR A 65 -44.74 9.62 -13.95
N ASP A 66 -44.42 8.72 -13.01
CA ASP A 66 -44.29 8.96 -11.56
C ASP A 66 -43.31 7.95 -10.92
N SER A 67 -42.32 7.45 -11.69
CA SER A 67 -41.30 6.53 -11.17
C SER A 67 -40.12 7.34 -10.61
N TYR A 68 -40.00 7.29 -9.29
CA TYR A 68 -39.19 8.15 -8.44
C TYR A 68 -37.66 7.96 -8.59
N TYR A 69 -37.19 7.01 -9.42
CA TYR A 69 -35.79 6.51 -9.50
C TYR A 69 -35.38 6.05 -10.91
N ASN A 70 -35.68 6.83 -11.95
CA ASN A 70 -35.40 6.41 -13.34
C ASN A 70 -33.96 6.73 -13.75
N GLY A 71 -33.18 5.72 -14.13
CA GLY A 71 -31.90 5.93 -14.81
C GLY A 71 -32.08 6.09 -16.32
N ASP A 72 -31.32 6.99 -16.93
CA ASP A 72 -31.26 7.27 -18.37
C ASP A 72 -30.59 6.15 -19.17
N ILE A 73 -29.67 5.43 -18.52
CA ILE A 73 -28.83 4.40 -19.12
C ILE A 73 -29.16 3.03 -18.53
N TYR A 74 -29.37 2.05 -19.39
CA TYR A 74 -29.50 0.66 -18.99
C TYR A 74 -28.16 0.09 -18.47
N PRO A 75 -28.10 -0.58 -17.30
CA PRO A 75 -26.87 -1.03 -16.64
C PRO A 75 -26.03 -2.09 -17.36
N VAL A 76 -26.43 -2.52 -18.56
CA VAL A 76 -25.62 -3.39 -19.40
C VAL A 76 -25.28 -2.63 -20.68
N ILE A 77 -24.13 -1.95 -20.65
CA ILE A 77 -23.63 -1.14 -21.75
C ILE A 77 -22.72 -2.02 -22.61
N ASN A 78 -23.11 -2.24 -23.87
CA ASN A 78 -22.34 -3.11 -24.77
C ASN A 78 -22.08 -2.47 -26.13
N ASN A 79 -20.82 -2.49 -26.57
CA ASN A 79 -20.41 -1.93 -27.87
C ASN A 79 -20.83 -0.45 -28.04
N ALA A 80 -20.74 0.34 -26.98
CA ALA A 80 -21.09 1.77 -26.99
C ALA A 80 -19.83 2.64 -26.84
N ARG A 81 -19.96 3.90 -27.27
CA ARG A 81 -19.01 4.98 -26.95
C ARG A 81 -19.72 6.03 -26.12
N VAL A 82 -19.38 6.17 -24.85
CA VAL A 82 -19.98 7.18 -23.96
C VAL A 82 -19.00 8.34 -23.80
N ASN A 83 -19.48 9.58 -23.85
CA ASN A 83 -18.69 10.77 -23.48
C ASN A 83 -19.37 11.45 -22.30
N GLY A 84 -18.64 11.61 -21.20
CA GLY A 84 -19.11 12.22 -19.97
C GLY A 84 -19.17 11.26 -18.79
N VAL A 85 -19.96 11.61 -17.79
CA VAL A 85 -19.97 11.00 -16.47
C VAL A 85 -21.17 10.05 -16.34
N ILE A 86 -20.92 8.79 -16.02
CA ILE A 86 -21.95 7.79 -15.73
C ILE A 86 -22.14 7.69 -14.21
N SER A 87 -23.34 7.98 -13.70
CA SER A 87 -23.62 7.90 -12.27
C SER A 87 -24.41 6.64 -11.91
N THR A 88 -23.92 5.89 -10.93
CA THR A 88 -24.58 4.72 -10.34
C THR A 88 -25.60 5.09 -9.25
N TYR A 89 -25.81 6.38 -8.98
CA TYR A 89 -26.61 6.88 -7.86
C TYR A 89 -28.04 6.28 -7.78
N TYR A 90 -28.67 6.01 -8.92
CA TYR A 90 -30.02 5.41 -8.98
C TYR A 90 -30.06 3.90 -9.24
N LEU A 91 -28.91 3.22 -9.26
CA LEU A 91 -28.83 1.79 -9.56
C LEU A 91 -29.46 0.93 -8.45
N ASP A 92 -29.29 1.37 -7.20
CA ASP A 92 -30.02 0.87 -6.03
C ASP A 92 -30.73 2.03 -5.30
N ASP A 93 -32.06 1.97 -5.29
CA ASP A 93 -32.95 2.95 -4.67
C ASP A 93 -33.36 2.57 -3.23
N GLY A 94 -32.94 1.39 -2.75
CA GLY A 94 -33.14 0.94 -1.36
C GLY A 94 -34.57 0.57 -0.97
N VAL A 95 -35.56 0.81 -1.83
CA VAL A 95 -36.95 0.52 -1.45
C VAL A 95 -37.16 -0.99 -1.37
N THR A 96 -37.87 -1.45 -0.34
CA THR A 96 -38.12 -2.89 -0.09
C THR A 96 -38.80 -3.65 -1.24
N THR A 97 -39.39 -2.93 -2.21
CA THR A 97 -40.00 -3.50 -3.42
C THR A 97 -39.04 -3.57 -4.61
N ASN A 98 -37.88 -2.93 -4.54
CA ASN A 98 -36.86 -3.02 -5.58
C ASN A 98 -36.14 -4.38 -5.47
N THR A 99 -36.11 -5.09 -6.59
CA THR A 99 -35.44 -6.39 -6.76
C THR A 99 -34.35 -6.33 -7.83
N ASN A 100 -34.04 -5.13 -8.30
CA ASN A 100 -32.99 -4.86 -9.26
C ASN A 100 -31.63 -5.16 -8.62
N ALA A 101 -30.67 -5.56 -9.45
CA ALA A 101 -29.31 -5.77 -8.98
C ALA A 101 -28.57 -4.42 -8.91
N ASN A 102 -27.84 -4.16 -7.82
CA ASN A 102 -26.86 -3.09 -7.75
C ASN A 102 -25.63 -3.48 -8.59
N SER A 103 -25.77 -3.46 -9.92
CA SER A 103 -24.74 -3.95 -10.83
C SER A 103 -24.69 -3.19 -12.16
N LEU A 104 -23.49 -2.81 -12.58
CA LEU A 104 -23.20 -2.16 -13.86
C LEU A 104 -22.18 -3.00 -14.64
N THR A 105 -22.46 -3.27 -15.91
CA THR A 105 -21.55 -3.99 -16.81
C THR A 105 -21.25 -3.13 -18.03
N ILE A 106 -19.97 -2.84 -18.23
CA ILE A 106 -19.41 -2.21 -19.42
C ILE A 106 -18.70 -3.28 -20.23
N LYS A 107 -19.13 -3.50 -21.47
CA LYS A 107 -18.60 -4.56 -22.33
C LYS A 107 -18.29 -4.06 -23.73
N ASN A 108 -17.14 -4.41 -24.29
CA ASN A 108 -16.72 -4.01 -25.64
C ASN A 108 -16.89 -2.49 -25.92
N SER A 109 -16.78 -1.65 -24.89
CA SER A 109 -17.18 -0.25 -24.96
C SER A 109 -16.01 0.68 -24.62
N THR A 110 -16.16 1.95 -24.98
CA THR A 110 -15.24 3.01 -24.57
C THR A 110 -16.04 4.07 -23.83
N ILE A 111 -15.66 4.35 -22.59
CA ILE A 111 -16.19 5.45 -21.79
C ILE A 111 -15.09 6.51 -21.77
N HIS A 112 -15.38 7.67 -22.34
CA HIS A 112 -14.55 8.85 -22.25
C HIS A 112 -15.08 9.72 -21.12
N GLY A 113 -14.46 9.62 -19.96
CA GLY A 113 -14.87 10.22 -18.70
C GLY A 113 -14.98 9.20 -17.58
N MET A 114 -15.94 9.44 -16.69
CA MET A 114 -15.94 8.83 -15.36
C MET A 114 -17.15 7.93 -15.13
N ILE A 115 -16.98 6.92 -14.27
CA ILE A 115 -18.07 6.27 -13.55
C ILE A 115 -18.03 6.77 -12.10
N THR A 116 -19.11 7.40 -11.65
CA THR A 116 -19.24 7.91 -10.28
C THR A 116 -20.41 7.27 -9.52
N SER A 117 -20.39 7.30 -8.19
CA SER A 117 -21.59 7.08 -7.35
C SER A 117 -22.25 8.38 -6.91
N GLU A 118 -21.65 9.53 -7.25
CA GLU A 118 -22.13 10.84 -6.83
C GLU A 118 -23.48 11.21 -7.48
N CYS A 119 -24.22 12.03 -6.74
CA CYS A 119 -25.35 12.78 -7.25
C CYS A 119 -24.90 13.92 -8.17
N MET A 120 -25.36 13.93 -9.42
CA MET A 120 -24.93 14.89 -10.45
C MET A 120 -25.85 16.10 -10.60
N THR A 121 -26.96 16.17 -9.86
CA THR A 121 -28.02 17.18 -10.04
C THR A 121 -28.65 17.59 -8.71
N THR A 122 -29.27 18.77 -8.62
CA THR A 122 -29.89 19.23 -7.37
C THR A 122 -31.09 18.41 -6.88
N ASP A 123 -31.65 17.55 -7.73
CA ASP A 123 -32.90 16.80 -7.47
C ASP A 123 -32.66 15.37 -6.94
N CYS A 124 -31.46 15.09 -6.42
CA CYS A 124 -31.13 13.82 -5.77
C CYS A 124 -31.78 13.71 -4.38
N VAL A 125 -33.08 13.44 -4.36
CA VAL A 125 -33.87 13.32 -3.14
C VAL A 125 -34.36 11.89 -2.94
N ASN A 126 -34.53 11.49 -1.68
CA ASN A 126 -35.27 10.30 -1.24
C ASN A 126 -34.67 8.91 -1.54
N ARG A 127 -33.37 8.70 -1.44
CA ARG A 127 -32.87 7.32 -1.31
C ARG A 127 -33.17 6.79 0.12
N ASP A 128 -33.68 5.56 0.25
CA ASP A 128 -34.07 4.97 1.55
C ASP A 128 -32.83 4.67 2.42
N THR A 129 -32.83 4.76 3.75
CA THR A 129 -31.56 4.64 4.53
C THR A 129 -30.88 3.27 4.46
N GLY A 130 -31.49 2.26 3.82
CA GLY A 130 -30.95 0.92 3.69
C GLY A 130 -30.17 0.60 2.41
N TYR A 131 -30.20 1.41 1.33
CA TYR A 131 -29.48 1.08 0.07
C TYR A 131 -27.97 1.18 0.19
N VAL A 132 -27.48 2.06 1.08
CA VAL A 132 -26.04 2.34 1.20
C VAL A 132 -25.26 1.05 1.46
N TYR A 133 -25.89 0.08 2.13
CA TYR A 133 -25.31 -1.20 2.52
C TYR A 133 -25.27 -2.27 1.40
N ASP A 134 -25.83 -2.03 0.21
CA ASP A 134 -25.83 -2.99 -0.89
C ASP A 134 -24.60 -2.79 -1.79
N ARG A 135 -23.69 -3.76 -1.81
CA ARG A 135 -22.42 -3.68 -2.57
C ARG A 135 -22.65 -3.59 -4.09
N LEU A 136 -21.98 -2.66 -4.76
CA LEU A 136 -22.00 -2.50 -6.21
C LEU A 136 -21.18 -3.59 -6.90
N ALA A 137 -21.78 -4.35 -7.80
CA ALA A 137 -21.05 -5.23 -8.73
C ALA A 137 -20.75 -4.49 -10.03
N LEU A 138 -19.51 -4.00 -10.19
CA LEU A 138 -19.06 -3.28 -11.40
C LEU A 138 -18.15 -4.18 -12.25
N THR A 139 -18.47 -4.36 -13.53
CA THR A 139 -17.67 -5.15 -14.47
C THR A 139 -17.25 -4.32 -15.68
N VAL A 140 -15.95 -4.28 -15.97
CA VAL A 140 -15.32 -3.68 -17.14
C VAL A 140 -14.68 -4.80 -17.97
N ASP A 141 -15.35 -5.22 -19.03
CA ASP A 141 -15.00 -6.39 -19.85
C ASP A 141 -14.63 -5.98 -21.28
N ASN A 142 -13.37 -6.20 -21.68
CA ASN A 142 -12.85 -5.79 -23.00
C ASN A 142 -13.23 -4.34 -23.34
N SER A 143 -13.02 -3.44 -22.39
CA SER A 143 -13.49 -2.05 -22.49
C SER A 143 -12.43 -1.07 -22.00
N THR A 144 -12.54 0.17 -22.45
CA THR A 144 -11.69 1.27 -21.99
C THR A 144 -12.55 2.26 -21.22
N ILE A 145 -12.08 2.68 -20.04
CA ILE A 145 -12.58 3.86 -19.34
C ILE A 145 -11.37 4.77 -19.21
N ASP A 146 -11.38 5.84 -20.02
CA ASP A 146 -10.34 6.86 -19.98
C ASP A 146 -10.86 8.11 -19.28
N ASP A 147 -9.99 8.79 -18.58
CA ASP A 147 -10.32 9.90 -17.67
C ASP A 147 -10.22 11.26 -18.38
N ASN A 148 -10.43 11.29 -19.70
CA ASN A 148 -10.10 12.44 -20.53
C ASN A 148 -11.25 13.44 -20.74
N TYR A 149 -12.38 13.21 -20.07
CA TYR A 149 -13.55 14.07 -20.22
C TYR A 149 -13.60 15.03 -19.05
N GLU A 150 -12.93 16.16 -19.21
CA GLU A 150 -12.74 17.17 -18.16
C GLU A 150 -13.84 18.23 -18.14
N HIS A 151 -14.38 18.54 -19.33
CA HIS A 151 -15.36 19.60 -19.52
C HIS A 151 -16.39 19.25 -20.59
N TYR A 152 -17.66 19.48 -20.30
CA TYR A 152 -18.66 19.70 -21.34
C TYR A 152 -18.66 21.17 -21.74
N THR A 153 -18.47 21.47 -23.02
CA THR A 153 -18.60 22.84 -23.54
C THR A 153 -19.61 22.89 -24.68
N TYR A 154 -20.64 23.72 -24.51
CA TYR A 154 -21.56 24.10 -25.57
C TYR A 154 -21.22 25.51 -26.10
N ASN A 155 -21.06 25.63 -27.42
CA ASN A 155 -20.78 26.88 -28.11
C ASN A 155 -21.81 27.11 -29.21
N GLY A 156 -22.92 27.73 -28.83
CA GLY A 156 -24.05 28.08 -29.69
C GLY A 156 -24.11 29.56 -30.04
N THR A 157 -25.24 29.95 -30.60
CA THR A 157 -25.56 31.36 -30.87
C THR A 157 -27.07 31.52 -30.71
N TYR A 158 -27.48 32.52 -29.93
CA TYR A 158 -28.88 32.88 -29.81
C TYR A 158 -29.44 33.34 -31.17
N THR A 159 -30.77 33.31 -31.29
CA THR A 159 -31.47 33.74 -32.51
C THR A 159 -31.21 35.21 -32.88
N ASP A 160 -30.75 36.04 -31.94
CA ASP A 160 -30.37 37.43 -32.16
C ASP A 160 -28.90 37.62 -32.59
N GLY A 161 -28.13 36.53 -32.68
CA GLY A 161 -26.73 36.52 -33.10
C GLY A 161 -25.73 36.71 -31.96
N THR A 162 -26.16 36.80 -30.70
CA THR A 162 -25.27 36.81 -29.54
C THR A 162 -24.77 35.41 -29.19
N ALA A 163 -23.59 35.31 -28.58
CA ALA A 163 -23.02 34.02 -28.19
C ALA A 163 -23.83 33.37 -27.07
N ASP A 164 -24.05 32.07 -27.20
CA ASP A 164 -24.71 31.21 -26.21
C ASP A 164 -23.67 30.15 -25.81
N THR A 165 -23.13 30.26 -24.60
CA THR A 165 -22.01 29.45 -24.14
C THR A 165 -22.30 28.91 -22.76
N HIS A 166 -22.22 27.59 -22.63
CA HIS A 166 -22.36 26.89 -21.35
C HIS A 166 -21.19 25.92 -21.17
N VAL A 167 -20.71 25.81 -19.94
CA VAL A 167 -19.64 24.90 -19.54
C VAL A 167 -20.08 24.15 -18.29
N VAL A 168 -19.84 22.83 -18.27
CA VAL A 168 -19.91 22.01 -17.06
C VAL A 168 -18.54 21.38 -16.87
N ASP A 169 -17.90 21.72 -15.77
CA ASP A 169 -16.60 21.17 -15.37
C ASP A 169 -16.84 19.89 -14.57
N VAL A 170 -16.05 18.86 -14.86
CA VAL A 170 -16.13 17.55 -14.18
C VAL A 170 -14.75 16.98 -13.83
N TYR A 171 -13.67 17.71 -14.09
CA TYR A 171 -12.28 17.28 -13.86
C TYR A 171 -11.93 17.10 -12.38
N ASP A 172 -12.65 17.74 -11.47
CA ASP A 172 -12.40 17.70 -10.02
C ASP A 172 -13.24 16.63 -9.30
N MET A 173 -13.98 15.82 -10.07
CA MET A 173 -14.86 14.78 -9.54
C MET A 173 -14.14 13.49 -9.13
N GLY A 174 -12.85 13.35 -9.45
CA GLY A 174 -12.04 12.16 -9.20
C GLY A 174 -11.48 11.55 -10.48
N THR A 175 -11.23 10.24 -10.46
CA THR A 175 -10.64 9.50 -11.59
C THR A 175 -11.69 8.70 -12.37
N ALA A 176 -11.27 7.94 -13.40
CA ALA A 176 -12.15 7.16 -14.27
C ALA A 176 -13.21 6.30 -13.56
N ILE A 177 -12.92 5.79 -12.35
CA ILE A 177 -13.91 5.18 -11.45
C ILE A 177 -13.79 5.83 -10.08
N THR A 178 -14.81 6.55 -9.64
CA THR A 178 -14.84 7.22 -8.33
C THR A 178 -16.10 6.83 -7.55
N LEU A 179 -15.96 6.10 -6.45
CA LEU A 179 -17.09 5.49 -5.74
C LEU A 179 -17.01 5.70 -4.23
N ASP A 180 -18.13 6.06 -3.61
CA ASP A 180 -18.33 6.23 -2.17
C ASP A 180 -19.13 5.08 -1.52
N GLN A 181 -19.31 3.96 -2.24
CA GLN A 181 -20.05 2.77 -1.79
C GLN A 181 -19.17 1.52 -1.87
N GLU A 182 -19.51 0.48 -1.10
CA GLU A 182 -18.82 -0.81 -1.18
C GLU A 182 -18.87 -1.38 -2.61
N VAL A 183 -17.74 -1.85 -3.14
CA VAL A 183 -17.67 -2.34 -4.53
C VAL A 183 -17.02 -3.73 -4.67
N ASP A 184 -17.58 -4.54 -5.56
CA ASP A 184 -16.96 -5.70 -6.19
C ASP A 184 -16.65 -5.37 -7.66
N LEU A 185 -15.46 -4.81 -7.91
CA LEU A 185 -14.97 -4.37 -9.20
C LEU A 185 -14.22 -5.50 -9.93
N SER A 186 -14.59 -5.76 -11.18
CA SER A 186 -13.94 -6.74 -12.05
C SER A 186 -13.52 -6.10 -13.38
N ILE A 187 -12.22 -6.02 -13.63
CA ILE A 187 -11.61 -5.49 -14.85
C ILE A 187 -10.96 -6.65 -15.60
N VAL A 188 -11.53 -7.05 -16.73
CA VAL A 188 -11.20 -8.32 -17.39
C VAL A 188 -11.08 -8.21 -18.92
N ASN A 189 -10.41 -9.20 -19.52
CA ASN A 189 -10.36 -9.42 -20.97
C ASN A 189 -9.80 -8.24 -21.76
N ASN A 190 -8.58 -7.79 -21.46
CA ASN A 190 -7.91 -6.67 -22.12
C ASN A 190 -8.67 -5.34 -21.94
N SER A 191 -9.15 -5.10 -20.71
CA SER A 191 -9.70 -3.81 -20.33
C SER A 191 -8.60 -2.83 -19.92
N HIS A 192 -8.88 -1.54 -20.05
CA HIS A 192 -8.00 -0.44 -19.67
C HIS A 192 -8.77 0.59 -18.84
N VAL A 193 -8.30 0.90 -17.63
CA VAL A 193 -8.93 1.87 -16.72
C VAL A 193 -7.89 2.86 -16.21
N ALA A 194 -8.19 4.16 -16.30
CA ALA A 194 -7.30 5.25 -15.88
C ALA A 194 -7.70 5.79 -14.50
N GLY A 195 -7.22 5.16 -13.44
CA GLY A 195 -7.50 5.54 -12.06
C GLY A 195 -8.76 4.89 -11.48
N ILE A 196 -8.68 4.57 -10.19
CA ILE A 196 -9.77 4.04 -9.38
C ILE A 196 -9.69 4.69 -8.01
N THR A 197 -10.75 5.38 -7.60
CA THR A 197 -10.87 6.05 -6.30
C THR A 197 -12.05 5.46 -5.55
N LEU A 198 -11.80 4.92 -4.36
CA LEU A 198 -12.82 4.37 -3.48
C LEU A 198 -12.79 5.12 -2.15
N THR A 199 -13.90 5.76 -1.78
CA THR A 199 -14.07 6.46 -0.50
C THR A 199 -15.12 5.73 0.34
N GLN A 200 -14.99 5.80 1.68
CA GLN A 200 -16.02 5.31 2.58
C GLN A 200 -17.14 6.36 2.72
N GLY A 201 -18.23 6.22 1.96
CA GLY A 201 -19.33 7.18 1.97
C GLY A 201 -20.37 7.00 3.08
N TYR A 202 -20.27 5.95 3.89
CA TYR A 202 -21.16 5.71 5.04
C TYR A 202 -20.49 4.83 6.09
N GLU A 203 -21.15 4.75 7.25
CA GLU A 203 -20.66 4.01 8.41
C GLU A 203 -21.74 3.14 9.08
N TRP A 204 -21.28 2.36 10.05
CA TRP A 204 -22.09 1.71 11.06
C TRP A 204 -21.64 2.17 12.44
N GLU A 205 -22.39 3.12 13.00
CA GLU A 205 -22.14 3.72 14.32
C GLU A 205 -21.98 2.65 15.42
N ASP A 206 -21.03 2.91 16.31
CA ASP A 206 -20.89 2.26 17.59
C ASP A 206 -22.11 2.56 18.48
N ILE A 207 -22.38 1.69 19.47
CA ILE A 207 -23.46 2.00 20.42
C ILE A 207 -23.04 3.14 21.37
N ASP A 208 -21.80 3.05 21.85
CA ASP A 208 -21.07 4.04 22.64
C ASP A 208 -19.56 3.67 22.52
N ASP A 209 -18.66 4.61 22.84
CA ASP A 209 -17.22 4.36 22.90
C ASP A 209 -16.80 3.46 24.09
N ASN A 210 -15.55 3.01 24.12
CA ASN A 210 -15.05 2.11 25.17
C ASN A 210 -14.81 2.79 26.55
N THR A 211 -15.03 4.10 26.67
CA THR A 211 -14.91 4.86 27.93
C THR A 211 -16.15 4.72 28.82
N VAL A 212 -17.22 4.09 28.31
CA VAL A 212 -18.45 3.82 29.07
C VAL A 212 -18.86 2.35 29.09
N SER A 213 -19.66 1.97 30.09
CA SER A 213 -20.08 0.57 30.32
C SER A 213 -20.89 -0.08 29.22
N THR A 214 -21.49 0.76 28.37
CA THR A 214 -22.36 0.38 27.27
C THR A 214 -21.62 0.36 25.93
N GLY A 215 -20.31 0.67 25.95
CA GLY A 215 -19.44 0.71 24.78
C GLY A 215 -19.35 -0.62 24.05
N VAL A 216 -19.58 -0.60 22.75
CA VAL A 216 -19.51 -1.78 21.87
C VAL A 216 -19.13 -1.33 20.46
N ASN A 217 -17.96 -1.77 20.00
CA ASN A 217 -17.51 -1.59 18.61
C ASN A 217 -18.41 -2.32 17.62
N SER A 218 -18.66 -1.62 16.53
CA SER A 218 -19.20 -2.09 15.30
C SER A 218 -18.42 -3.28 14.75
N GLY A 219 -19.09 -4.43 14.65
CA GLY A 219 -18.51 -5.62 14.00
C GLY A 219 -18.59 -5.58 12.47
N GLU A 220 -19.07 -4.47 11.90
CA GLU A 220 -19.23 -4.31 10.46
C GLU A 220 -17.94 -3.82 9.80
N VAL A 221 -17.82 -4.05 8.49
CA VAL A 221 -16.66 -3.66 7.70
C VAL A 221 -17.16 -3.14 6.35
N PHE A 222 -16.62 -2.01 5.92
CA PHE A 222 -16.79 -1.45 4.58
C PHE A 222 -15.82 -2.15 3.63
N ASN A 223 -16.33 -3.06 2.81
CA ASN A 223 -15.51 -3.94 1.97
C ASN A 223 -15.46 -3.49 0.51
N ASN A 224 -14.24 -3.38 0.01
CA ASN A 224 -13.96 -3.19 -1.41
C ASN A 224 -13.12 -4.35 -1.96
N THR A 225 -13.43 -4.75 -3.19
CA THR A 225 -12.65 -5.76 -3.90
C THR A 225 -12.45 -5.33 -5.35
N ILE A 226 -11.19 -5.20 -5.76
CA ILE A 226 -10.78 -4.92 -7.13
C ILE A 226 -10.09 -6.17 -7.68
N ASN A 227 -10.65 -6.75 -8.75
CA ASN A 227 -10.03 -7.89 -9.45
C ASN A 227 -9.68 -7.48 -10.88
N VAL A 228 -8.39 -7.48 -11.19
CA VAL A 228 -7.85 -7.16 -12.52
C VAL A 228 -7.26 -8.44 -13.13
N ALA A 229 -7.82 -8.88 -14.25
CA ALA A 229 -7.36 -10.07 -14.96
C ALA A 229 -7.14 -9.77 -16.44
N ASP A 230 -5.98 -10.15 -16.96
CA ASP A 230 -5.59 -9.93 -18.36
C ASP A 230 -5.80 -8.47 -18.82
N SER A 231 -5.59 -7.49 -17.93
CA SER A 231 -6.00 -6.09 -18.13
C SER A 231 -4.98 -5.10 -17.58
N THR A 232 -5.20 -3.81 -17.79
CA THR A 232 -4.31 -2.73 -17.34
C THR A 232 -5.09 -1.69 -16.53
N VAL A 233 -4.51 -1.28 -15.40
CA VAL A 233 -4.93 -0.10 -14.65
C VAL A 233 -3.76 0.89 -14.65
N THR A 234 -4.02 2.14 -15.01
CA THR A 234 -3.04 3.22 -14.98
C THR A 234 -3.44 4.31 -14.00
N SER A 235 -2.58 5.30 -13.77
CA SER A 235 -3.01 6.53 -13.11
C SER A 235 -4.13 7.23 -13.87
N GLY A 236 -5.02 7.85 -13.10
CA GLY A 236 -6.04 8.79 -13.58
C GLY A 236 -5.65 10.23 -13.25
N SER A 237 -6.43 11.18 -13.72
CA SER A 237 -6.21 12.61 -13.49
C SER A 237 -7.13 13.08 -12.36
N TRP A 238 -6.58 13.77 -11.37
CA TRP A 238 -7.35 14.47 -10.34
C TRP A 238 -7.42 15.98 -10.59
N SER A 239 -6.61 16.46 -11.54
CA SER A 239 -6.60 17.84 -11.97
C SER A 239 -6.89 17.96 -13.46
N ASP A 240 -7.33 19.13 -13.90
CA ASP A 240 -7.65 19.39 -15.31
C ASP A 240 -6.44 19.07 -16.22
N GLU A 241 -6.59 18.07 -17.10
CA GLU A 241 -5.58 17.66 -18.09
C GLU A 241 -5.17 18.78 -19.07
N GLY A 242 -6.02 19.79 -19.26
CA GLY A 242 -5.73 20.97 -20.06
C GLY A 242 -4.72 21.92 -19.42
N THR A 243 -4.43 21.75 -18.12
CA THR A 243 -3.56 22.65 -17.34
C THR A 243 -2.41 21.92 -16.64
N SER A 244 -2.70 21.00 -15.73
CA SER A 244 -1.70 20.33 -14.89
C SER A 244 -1.85 18.81 -14.83
N GLY A 245 -3.03 18.26 -15.14
CA GLY A 245 -3.33 16.83 -15.01
C GLY A 245 -2.78 15.97 -16.15
N TRP A 246 -2.70 14.67 -15.90
CA TRP A 246 -2.34 13.66 -16.91
C TRP A 246 -2.90 12.28 -16.55
N PHE A 247 -3.16 11.45 -17.56
CA PHE A 247 -3.53 10.04 -17.41
C PHE A 247 -2.51 9.14 -18.14
N GLY A 248 -2.17 7.99 -17.56
CA GLY A 248 -1.39 6.95 -18.23
C GLY A 248 0.10 7.26 -18.47
N ASN A 249 0.99 6.36 -18.05
CA ASN A 249 2.43 6.47 -18.29
C ASN A 249 2.75 6.46 -19.80
N THR A 250 3.42 7.49 -20.29
CA THR A 250 3.99 7.52 -21.66
C THR A 250 5.27 6.68 -21.77
N ASN A 251 5.28 5.43 -21.31
CA ASN A 251 6.43 4.49 -21.36
C ASN A 251 7.79 5.02 -20.85
N ASN A 252 7.84 6.21 -20.26
CA ASN A 252 9.07 6.85 -19.80
C ASN A 252 8.98 6.89 -18.27
N ALA A 253 9.76 6.03 -17.61
CA ALA A 253 9.99 6.11 -16.16
C ALA A 253 10.49 7.50 -15.70
N SER A 254 10.87 8.39 -16.62
CA SER A 254 11.39 9.73 -16.35
C SER A 254 10.32 10.84 -16.21
N ASP A 255 9.02 10.54 -16.35
CA ASP A 255 7.92 11.51 -16.08
C ASP A 255 7.29 11.33 -14.70
N TYR A 256 7.69 10.29 -13.94
CA TYR A 256 7.51 10.27 -12.51
C TYR A 256 8.33 11.43 -11.95
N SER A 257 7.68 12.51 -11.53
CA SER A 257 8.34 13.75 -11.12
C SER A 257 9.27 13.61 -9.89
N GLY A 258 9.42 12.39 -9.36
CA GLY A 258 10.03 12.09 -8.07
C GLY A 258 9.24 12.66 -6.89
N SER A 259 8.20 13.46 -7.16
CA SER A 259 7.33 14.10 -6.19
C SER A 259 5.99 13.38 -6.12
N TYR A 260 5.36 13.42 -4.96
CA TYR A 260 3.99 12.95 -4.79
C TYR A 260 3.02 13.92 -5.48
N THR A 261 2.25 13.42 -6.43
CA THR A 261 1.16 14.13 -7.10
C THR A 261 -0.06 13.21 -7.15
N ALA A 262 -1.26 13.80 -7.12
CA ALA A 262 -2.49 13.02 -7.19
C ALA A 262 -2.64 12.29 -8.54
N ASP A 263 -2.11 12.88 -9.62
CA ASP A 263 -2.19 12.35 -11.00
C ASP A 263 -1.28 11.13 -11.25
N ASP A 264 -0.45 10.74 -10.28
CA ASP A 264 0.32 9.48 -10.32
C ASP A 264 -0.47 8.31 -9.73
N ILE A 265 -1.63 8.56 -9.10
CA ILE A 265 -2.39 7.54 -8.38
C ILE A 265 -3.22 6.69 -9.36
N ALA A 266 -2.97 5.39 -9.37
CA ALA A 266 -3.76 4.40 -10.09
C ALA A 266 -4.90 3.83 -9.25
N ILE A 267 -4.69 3.66 -7.95
CA ILE A 267 -5.73 3.16 -7.03
C ILE A 267 -5.64 3.95 -5.73
N ALA A 268 -6.73 4.59 -5.32
CA ALA A 268 -6.92 5.19 -4.00
C ALA A 268 -8.03 4.46 -3.25
N ALA A 269 -7.77 4.12 -1.99
CA ALA A 269 -8.78 3.70 -1.04
C ALA A 269 -8.69 4.60 0.20
N ILE A 270 -9.78 5.31 0.50
CA ILE A 270 -9.81 6.39 1.48
C ILE A 270 -10.88 6.09 2.52
N ALA A 271 -10.46 5.71 3.71
CA ALA A 271 -11.35 5.53 4.85
C ALA A 271 -11.84 6.90 5.34
N ASN A 272 -13.06 6.94 5.88
CA ASN A 272 -13.63 8.16 6.43
C ASN A 272 -13.13 8.33 7.87
N PRO A 273 -12.49 9.45 8.22
CA PRO A 273 -11.91 9.64 9.55
C PRO A 273 -12.94 9.73 10.68
N TYR A 274 -14.22 9.87 10.34
CA TYR A 274 -15.32 9.86 11.31
C TYR A 274 -16.10 8.55 11.32
N ALA A 275 -15.62 7.51 10.62
CA ALA A 275 -16.35 6.24 10.60
C ALA A 275 -16.04 5.40 11.85
N ASP A 276 -17.09 4.90 12.50
CA ASP A 276 -16.96 3.96 13.64
C ASP A 276 -16.53 2.53 13.23
N ASN A 277 -16.48 2.22 11.93
CA ASN A 277 -16.16 0.87 11.45
C ASN A 277 -15.00 0.87 10.46
N ALA A 278 -14.29 -0.27 10.42
CA ALA A 278 -13.18 -0.50 9.51
C ALA A 278 -13.56 -0.46 8.02
N MET A 279 -12.63 -0.01 7.18
CA MET A 279 -12.61 -0.15 5.73
C MET A 279 -11.55 -1.18 5.32
N GLN A 280 -11.97 -2.24 4.61
CA GLN A 280 -11.06 -3.25 4.08
C GLN A 280 -11.12 -3.32 2.56
N THR A 281 -9.98 -3.14 1.91
CA THR A 281 -9.84 -3.11 0.46
C THR A 281 -8.88 -4.19 -0.01
N THR A 282 -9.33 -5.06 -0.92
CA THR A 282 -8.47 -6.06 -1.56
C THR A 282 -8.30 -5.79 -3.05
N VAL A 283 -7.07 -5.77 -3.53
CA VAL A 283 -6.71 -5.64 -4.95
C VAL A 283 -6.00 -6.91 -5.40
N ASN A 284 -6.57 -7.59 -6.40
CA ASN A 284 -5.99 -8.81 -6.98
C ASN A 284 -5.67 -8.58 -8.45
N LEU A 285 -4.40 -8.72 -8.82
CA LEU A 285 -3.94 -8.66 -10.20
C LEU A 285 -3.53 -10.06 -10.69
N SER A 286 -3.96 -10.42 -11.88
CA SER A 286 -3.61 -11.70 -12.52
C SER A 286 -3.28 -11.49 -13.99
N ASN A 287 -2.06 -11.85 -14.40
CA ASN A 287 -1.55 -11.58 -15.76
C ASN A 287 -1.85 -10.15 -16.23
N SER A 288 -1.68 -9.18 -15.34
CA SER A 288 -2.14 -7.79 -15.51
C SER A 288 -1.04 -6.79 -15.23
N THR A 289 -1.23 -5.54 -15.67
CA THR A 289 -0.30 -4.44 -15.42
C THR A 289 -0.96 -3.35 -14.59
N LEU A 290 -0.29 -2.93 -13.52
CA LEU A 290 -0.61 -1.74 -12.73
C LEU A 290 0.49 -0.71 -12.96
N MET A 291 0.10 0.51 -13.32
CA MET A 291 1.02 1.59 -13.63
C MET A 291 0.60 2.86 -12.91
N GLY A 292 1.24 3.18 -11.81
CA GLY A 292 0.87 4.28 -10.92
C GLY A 292 0.92 3.86 -9.45
N ASP A 293 0.78 4.85 -8.59
CA ASP A 293 0.80 4.71 -7.15
C ASP A 293 -0.49 4.07 -6.64
N VAL A 294 -0.36 3.35 -5.53
CA VAL A 294 -1.49 2.83 -4.77
C VAL A 294 -1.49 3.53 -3.43
N VAL A 295 -2.57 4.24 -3.12
CA VAL A 295 -2.73 5.02 -1.90
C VAL A 295 -3.81 4.41 -1.02
N PHE A 296 -3.47 4.21 0.25
CA PHE A 296 -4.42 3.87 1.31
C PHE A 296 -4.42 4.96 2.38
N SER A 297 -5.57 5.60 2.58
CA SER A 297 -5.76 6.58 3.65
C SER A 297 -6.56 5.98 4.79
N SER A 298 -6.06 6.09 6.02
CA SER A 298 -6.74 5.65 7.23
C SER A 298 -6.37 6.54 8.42
N ASN A 299 -7.40 6.98 9.15
CA ASN A 299 -7.29 7.64 10.46
C ASN A 299 -7.69 6.70 11.61
N PHE A 300 -7.82 5.39 11.32
CA PHE A 300 -8.52 4.42 12.15
C PHE A 300 -10.01 4.79 12.34
N ASP A 301 -10.71 4.05 13.21
CA ASP A 301 -12.10 4.35 13.54
C ASP A 301 -12.24 5.60 14.44
N GLU A 302 -13.41 6.25 14.45
CA GLU A 302 -13.70 7.49 15.21
C GLU A 302 -13.38 7.36 16.72
N ASN A 303 -13.32 6.13 17.24
CA ASN A 303 -13.06 5.81 18.63
C ASN A 303 -11.61 5.35 18.90
N PHE A 304 -10.69 5.56 17.96
CA PHE A 304 -9.26 5.43 18.20
C PHE A 304 -8.73 6.67 18.93
N PHE A 305 -8.05 6.46 20.06
CA PHE A 305 -7.45 7.52 20.88
C PHE A 305 -5.93 7.44 20.81
N PRO A 306 -5.27 8.23 19.94
CA PRO A 306 -3.81 8.19 19.78
C PRO A 306 -3.05 8.43 21.09
N ASN A 307 -3.61 9.20 22.01
CA ASN A 307 -2.98 9.52 23.30
C ASN A 307 -3.44 8.62 24.46
N GLY A 308 -4.28 7.62 24.18
CA GLY A 308 -4.94 6.78 25.17
C GLY A 308 -6.12 7.45 25.88
N ALA A 309 -7.06 6.63 26.33
CA ALA A 309 -8.24 6.97 27.10
C ALA A 309 -8.33 6.08 28.36
N ASP A 310 -9.12 6.52 29.33
CA ASP A 310 -9.48 5.77 30.54
C ASP A 310 -10.71 4.93 30.24
N SER A 311 -10.59 3.61 30.33
CA SER A 311 -11.69 2.69 30.05
C SER A 311 -12.64 2.58 31.23
N TYR A 312 -13.90 2.23 30.95
CA TYR A 312 -14.87 1.96 32.02
C TYR A 312 -14.51 0.73 32.91
N ARG A 313 -13.47 -0.04 32.54
CA ARG A 313 -13.21 -1.37 33.11
C ARG A 313 -12.58 -1.33 34.50
N ASP A 314 -12.09 -0.17 34.93
CA ASP A 314 -11.58 0.03 36.27
C ASP A 314 -12.22 1.23 37.00
N THR A 315 -11.56 1.72 38.04
CA THR A 315 -12.08 2.79 38.91
C THR A 315 -11.05 3.88 39.18
N ASP A 316 -9.87 3.77 38.56
CA ASP A 316 -8.92 4.86 38.61
C ASP A 316 -9.20 5.85 37.47
N ALA A 317 -8.23 6.65 37.09
CA ALA A 317 -8.38 7.62 36.01
C ALA A 317 -7.15 7.58 35.09
N ASP A 318 -6.40 6.47 35.18
CA ASP A 318 -5.22 6.24 34.40
C ASP A 318 -5.67 5.78 33.01
N ARG A 319 -4.94 6.20 31.97
CA ARG A 319 -5.23 5.75 30.61
C ARG A 319 -4.83 4.28 30.51
N ASP A 320 -5.76 3.45 30.06
CA ASP A 320 -5.60 2.00 29.98
C ASP A 320 -6.02 1.39 28.62
N THR A 321 -6.49 2.21 27.68
CA THR A 321 -6.90 1.79 26.33
C THR A 321 -6.59 2.83 25.25
N ASN A 322 -6.38 2.40 24.01
CA ASN A 322 -6.33 3.28 22.84
C ASN A 322 -7.64 3.33 22.06
N GLY A 323 -8.73 2.81 22.60
CA GLY A 323 -9.99 2.81 21.89
C GLY A 323 -10.28 1.47 21.23
N TRP A 324 -10.92 1.55 20.07
CA TRP A 324 -11.04 0.42 19.17
C TRP A 324 -10.13 0.66 17.96
N ASP A 325 -9.73 -0.43 17.31
CA ASP A 325 -8.71 -0.41 16.26
C ASP A 325 -9.18 -1.19 15.03
N GLY A 326 -10.49 -1.14 14.75
CA GLY A 326 -11.10 -1.88 13.65
C GLY A 326 -10.30 -1.66 12.37
N THR A 327 -9.48 -2.66 12.02
CA THR A 327 -8.23 -2.44 11.28
C THR A 327 -8.54 -2.19 9.83
N ASP A 328 -8.69 -0.91 9.50
CA ASP A 328 -8.56 -0.39 8.16
C ASP A 328 -7.42 -1.12 7.46
N ARG A 329 -7.65 -1.65 6.27
CA ARG A 329 -6.64 -2.49 5.62
C ARG A 329 -6.74 -2.48 4.12
N MET A 330 -5.58 -2.40 3.48
CA MET A 330 -5.38 -2.62 2.08
C MET A 330 -4.49 -3.84 1.85
N ASP A 331 -4.96 -4.77 1.01
CA ASP A 331 -4.17 -5.92 0.55
C ASP A 331 -4.02 -5.87 -0.96
N VAL A 332 -2.79 -5.79 -1.45
CA VAL A 332 -2.48 -5.84 -2.88
C VAL A 332 -1.78 -7.15 -3.20
N THR A 333 -2.35 -7.94 -4.10
CA THR A 333 -1.77 -9.22 -4.54
C THR A 333 -1.53 -9.22 -6.05
N LEU A 334 -0.27 -9.46 -6.45
CA LEU A 334 0.13 -9.69 -7.83
C LEU A 334 0.34 -11.19 -8.07
N ASN A 335 -0.33 -11.74 -9.07
CA ASN A 335 -0.24 -13.15 -9.44
C ASN A 335 0.01 -13.34 -10.94
N ASN A 336 0.46 -14.54 -11.30
CA ASN A 336 0.55 -15.02 -12.68
C ASN A 336 1.33 -14.07 -13.61
N GLY A 337 2.52 -13.62 -13.19
CA GLY A 337 3.35 -12.72 -13.98
C GLY A 337 2.82 -11.29 -14.09
N SER A 338 1.98 -10.85 -13.14
CA SER A 338 1.53 -9.45 -13.12
C SER A 338 2.69 -8.51 -12.83
N LYS A 339 2.60 -7.28 -13.34
CA LYS A 339 3.60 -6.24 -13.15
C LYS A 339 2.99 -5.00 -12.52
N TRP A 340 3.67 -4.45 -11.52
CA TRP A 340 3.39 -3.13 -10.97
C TRP A 340 4.61 -2.23 -11.11
N VAL A 341 4.39 -1.00 -11.57
CA VAL A 341 5.37 0.11 -11.46
C VAL A 341 4.68 1.25 -10.73
N GLY A 342 5.20 1.64 -9.58
CA GLY A 342 4.59 2.67 -8.73
C GLY A 342 4.95 2.53 -7.24
N ALA A 343 4.50 3.48 -6.43
CA ALA A 343 4.69 3.51 -4.98
C ALA A 343 3.47 2.92 -4.22
N ALA A 344 3.72 2.31 -3.07
CA ALA A 344 2.69 1.91 -2.12
C ALA A 344 2.63 2.92 -0.97
N MET A 345 1.64 3.80 -0.92
CA MET A 345 1.57 4.87 0.06
C MET A 345 0.48 4.59 1.09
N SER A 346 0.89 4.49 2.35
CA SER A 346 -0.03 4.64 3.49
C SER A 346 -0.05 6.10 3.91
N VAL A 347 -1.23 6.68 4.07
CA VAL A 347 -1.45 8.08 4.50
C VAL A 347 -2.58 8.16 5.54
N HIS A 348 -2.74 9.31 6.18
CA HIS A 348 -3.91 9.67 6.97
C HIS A 348 -4.32 11.09 6.62
N MET A 349 -5.59 11.42 6.84
CA MET A 349 -6.03 12.79 6.72
C MET A 349 -5.54 13.57 7.94
N THR A 350 -5.24 14.85 7.78
CA THR A 350 -4.88 15.74 8.87
C THR A 350 -5.79 16.95 8.88
N ASP A 351 -6.14 17.42 10.07
CA ASP A 351 -6.81 18.70 10.28
C ASP A 351 -5.73 19.75 10.55
N THR A 352 -5.40 20.54 9.51
CA THR A 352 -4.32 21.52 9.54
C THR A 352 -4.77 22.91 10.03
N GLY A 353 -6.06 23.10 10.30
CA GLY A 353 -6.64 24.32 10.87
C GLY A 353 -7.74 24.92 9.99
N THR A 354 -8.08 26.18 10.22
CA THR A 354 -9.14 26.87 9.46
C THR A 354 -8.52 27.75 8.37
N ASP A 355 -9.00 27.67 7.13
CA ASP A 355 -8.79 28.69 6.09
C ASP A 355 -9.81 29.82 6.30
N ALA A 356 -9.46 30.76 7.18
CA ALA A 356 -10.42 31.76 7.66
C ALA A 356 -10.73 32.84 6.60
N ASP A 357 -9.86 33.02 5.61
CA ASP A 357 -9.99 34.04 4.57
C ASP A 357 -10.26 33.50 3.16
N GLY A 358 -10.25 32.17 2.99
CA GLY A 358 -10.63 31.47 1.76
C GLY A 358 -9.59 31.58 0.66
N ASP A 359 -8.32 31.79 1.02
CA ASP A 359 -7.22 31.96 0.07
C ASP A 359 -6.47 30.64 -0.23
N GLY A 360 -6.84 29.55 0.43
CA GLY A 360 -6.23 28.23 0.32
C GLY A 360 -4.99 28.03 1.21
N VAL A 361 -4.73 28.94 2.16
CA VAL A 361 -3.65 28.84 3.15
C VAL A 361 -4.26 28.60 4.54
N PHE A 362 -4.21 27.36 5.00
CA PHE A 362 -4.69 27.00 6.34
C PHE A 362 -3.84 27.62 7.45
N GLU A 363 -4.50 28.29 8.38
CA GLU A 363 -3.83 28.99 9.47
C GLU A 363 -3.90 28.23 10.78
N TYR A 364 -2.73 27.82 11.29
CA TYR A 364 -2.56 27.28 12.65
C TYR A 364 -2.98 28.26 13.75
N THR A 365 -3.15 29.55 13.44
CA THR A 365 -3.59 30.57 14.38
C THR A 365 -4.52 31.57 13.71
N VAL A 366 -5.76 31.66 14.16
CA VAL A 366 -6.74 32.63 13.66
C VAL A 366 -7.16 33.61 14.75
N ASP A 367 -7.30 34.89 14.37
CA ASP A 367 -7.95 35.93 15.17
C ASP A 367 -9.45 35.92 14.83
N THR A 368 -10.19 35.06 15.52
CA THR A 368 -11.63 34.82 15.27
C THR A 368 -12.51 36.03 15.55
N ASN A 369 -12.00 37.04 16.26
CA ASN A 369 -12.78 38.18 16.73
C ASN A 369 -12.29 39.54 16.17
N GLY A 370 -11.19 39.54 15.41
CA GLY A 370 -10.65 40.68 14.68
C GLY A 370 -10.04 41.77 15.58
N ASP A 371 -9.60 41.42 16.80
CA ASP A 371 -9.01 42.37 17.75
C ASP A 371 -7.49 42.57 17.58
N GLY A 372 -6.89 41.84 16.63
CA GLY A 372 -5.46 41.80 16.35
C GLY A 372 -4.68 40.85 17.26
N ILE A 373 -5.35 40.00 18.02
CA ILE A 373 -4.78 38.96 18.88
C ILE A 373 -5.19 37.59 18.32
N LEU A 374 -4.20 36.76 18.02
CA LEU A 374 -4.42 35.37 17.60
C LEU A 374 -5.09 34.61 18.77
N ASP A 375 -6.31 34.11 18.54
CA ASP A 375 -7.24 33.58 19.55
C ASP A 375 -7.17 32.04 19.63
N ALA A 376 -7.11 31.37 18.47
CA ALA A 376 -7.20 29.93 18.40
C ALA A 376 -6.00 29.32 17.67
N THR A 377 -5.21 28.50 18.37
CA THR A 377 -4.45 27.39 17.77
C THR A 377 -5.23 26.12 18.00
N SER A 378 -5.94 25.61 17.01
CA SER A 378 -6.56 24.28 17.09
C SER A 378 -6.93 23.77 15.71
N PRO A 379 -6.77 22.46 15.47
CA PRO A 379 -7.57 21.73 14.49
C PRO A 379 -9.04 22.16 14.62
N ASP A 380 -9.75 22.41 13.52
CA ASP A 380 -11.13 22.94 13.53
C ASP A 380 -12.22 21.87 13.46
N GLY A 381 -11.79 20.61 13.52
CA GLY A 381 -12.59 19.42 13.39
C GLY A 381 -12.81 18.99 11.95
N VAL A 382 -12.22 19.66 10.95
CA VAL A 382 -12.31 19.32 9.53
C VAL A 382 -10.97 18.80 9.04
N TYR A 383 -10.96 17.56 8.57
CA TYR A 383 -9.79 16.98 7.90
C TYR A 383 -9.64 17.58 6.49
N ASP A 384 -8.54 18.27 6.22
CA ASP A 384 -8.35 19.14 5.06
C ASP A 384 -7.05 18.87 4.27
N SER A 385 -6.19 18.00 4.77
CA SER A 385 -4.90 17.66 4.17
C SER A 385 -4.57 16.18 4.39
N TYR A 386 -3.47 15.71 3.80
CA TYR A 386 -2.95 14.36 4.00
C TYR A 386 -1.51 14.41 4.50
N ALA A 387 -1.19 13.54 5.45
CA ALA A 387 0.17 13.29 5.89
C ALA A 387 0.60 11.86 5.57
N VAL A 388 1.91 11.71 5.36
CA VAL A 388 2.57 10.43 5.11
C VAL A 388 2.38 9.51 6.31
N GLY A 389 2.19 8.23 6.05
CA GLY A 389 1.91 7.19 7.04
C GLY A 389 0.51 7.33 7.65
N THR A 390 0.12 6.44 8.55
CA THR A 390 -1.19 6.52 9.24
C THR A 390 -1.07 7.29 10.56
N GLU A 391 -2.19 7.56 11.24
CA GLU A 391 -2.19 8.24 12.55
C GLU A 391 -1.15 7.62 13.50
N ALA A 392 -0.08 8.37 13.75
CA ALA A 392 1.15 7.89 14.37
C ALA A 392 1.19 8.24 15.86
N THR A 393 1.34 7.24 16.73
CA THR A 393 1.49 7.48 18.18
C THR A 393 2.50 6.54 18.84
N ALA A 394 3.22 7.10 19.83
CA ALA A 394 4.10 6.39 20.76
C ALA A 394 3.38 5.87 22.02
N THR A 395 2.11 6.24 22.21
CA THR A 395 1.35 5.93 23.41
C THR A 395 0.34 4.83 23.11
N LEU A 396 0.82 3.59 22.95
CA LEU A 396 -0.03 2.40 22.85
C LEU A 396 -0.10 1.66 24.19
N ILE A 397 -1.30 1.25 24.60
CA ILE A 397 -1.59 0.68 25.91
C ILE A 397 -2.11 -0.75 25.80
N ASP A 398 -3.03 -1.00 24.87
CA ASP A 398 -3.65 -2.32 24.61
C ASP A 398 -3.29 -2.93 23.24
N ILE A 399 -2.55 -2.18 22.40
CA ILE A 399 -2.07 -2.63 21.09
C ILE A 399 -0.55 -2.82 21.13
N ALA A 400 -0.08 -3.92 20.56
CA ALA A 400 1.36 -4.17 20.46
C ALA A 400 1.98 -3.24 19.42
N ALA A 401 2.99 -2.51 19.85
CA ALA A 401 3.78 -1.65 18.99
C ALA A 401 4.74 -2.49 18.13
N ASN A 402 4.77 -2.26 16.80
CA ASN A 402 5.53 -3.12 15.87
C ASN A 402 6.12 -2.40 14.63
N SER A 403 6.17 -1.06 14.58
CA SER A 403 6.57 -0.38 13.32
C SER A 403 8.00 0.13 13.26
N LEU A 404 8.58 0.05 12.04
CA LEU A 404 9.73 0.87 11.65
C LEU A 404 9.27 2.14 10.94
N TRP A 405 9.02 3.20 11.70
CA TRP A 405 8.79 4.50 11.10
C TRP A 405 10.12 5.20 10.74
N PRO A 406 10.18 5.95 9.63
CA PRO A 406 11.37 6.73 9.25
C PRO A 406 11.84 7.76 10.29
N LEU A 407 10.97 8.14 11.23
CA LEU A 407 11.28 9.05 12.35
C LEU A 407 11.42 8.31 13.69
N SER A 408 11.40 6.97 13.69
CA SER A 408 11.65 6.18 14.89
C SER A 408 12.95 6.63 15.56
N THR A 409 12.94 6.62 16.89
CA THR A 409 14.00 7.21 17.70
C THR A 409 15.34 6.59 17.34
N VAL A 410 16.31 7.38 16.90
CA VAL A 410 17.68 6.89 16.76
C VAL A 410 18.24 6.72 18.16
N GLY A 411 18.70 5.51 18.47
CA GLY A 411 19.21 5.16 19.78
C GLY A 411 20.38 6.04 20.19
N VAL A 412 20.39 6.37 21.48
CA VAL A 412 21.55 6.96 22.14
C VAL A 412 22.16 5.83 22.95
N ASP A 413 23.42 5.52 22.66
CA ASP A 413 24.18 4.43 23.27
C ASP A 413 23.79 4.16 24.74
N ASN A 414 23.12 3.03 24.96
CA ASN A 414 22.65 2.61 26.26
C ASN A 414 23.57 1.52 26.80
N ILE A 415 24.25 1.80 27.90
CA ILE A 415 25.16 0.85 28.57
C ILE A 415 24.46 -0.40 29.15
N TYR A 416 23.14 -0.50 28.99
CA TYR A 416 22.32 -1.61 29.46
C TYR A 416 21.73 -2.47 28.33
N THR A 417 22.04 -2.17 27.06
CA THR A 417 21.71 -3.03 25.93
C THR A 417 22.91 -3.82 25.45
N ASP A 418 22.66 -4.99 24.89
CA ASP A 418 23.70 -5.95 24.51
C ASP A 418 24.48 -5.54 23.23
N TYR A 419 24.11 -4.40 22.61
CA TYR A 419 24.77 -3.78 21.46
C TYR A 419 24.70 -2.24 21.55
N SER A 420 25.55 -1.56 20.77
CA SER A 420 25.52 -0.11 20.70
C SER A 420 24.30 0.37 19.92
N GLU A 421 23.38 1.02 20.62
CA GLU A 421 22.20 1.66 20.02
C GLU A 421 22.57 2.96 19.26
N TYR A 422 23.84 3.39 19.31
CA TYR A 422 24.30 4.64 18.73
C TYR A 422 24.19 4.63 17.20
N ASN A 423 23.32 5.49 16.65
CA ASN A 423 22.97 5.48 15.24
C ASN A 423 22.34 4.14 14.81
N HIS A 424 21.43 3.56 15.59
CA HIS A 424 20.51 2.48 15.17
C HIS A 424 19.06 2.93 15.42
N ILE A 425 18.07 2.41 14.69
CA ILE A 425 16.67 2.73 14.97
C ILE A 425 16.23 1.93 16.19
N VAL A 426 15.86 2.63 17.27
CA VAL A 426 15.37 2.03 18.51
C VAL A 426 13.96 2.46 18.81
N GLY A 427 13.23 1.55 19.46
CA GLY A 427 11.91 1.83 19.97
C GLY A 427 10.80 1.50 18.98
N ASN A 428 9.69 1.07 19.57
CA ASN A 428 8.48 0.64 18.91
C ASN A 428 7.53 1.83 18.71
N GLU A 429 8.02 3.07 18.84
CA GLU A 429 7.23 4.24 19.25
C GLU A 429 6.29 4.79 18.17
N VAL A 430 6.02 4.04 17.11
CA VAL A 430 4.99 4.42 16.15
C VAL A 430 4.17 3.20 15.74
N TYR A 431 2.85 3.34 15.81
CA TYR A 431 1.92 2.35 15.28
C TYR A 431 1.84 2.46 13.75
N GLN A 432 2.09 1.35 13.06
CA GLN A 432 1.77 1.21 11.64
C GLN A 432 1.47 -0.25 11.25
N SER A 433 1.05 -1.10 12.19
CA SER A 433 0.96 -2.52 11.86
C SER A 433 -0.37 -2.87 11.18
N GLY A 434 -0.28 -3.43 9.98
CA GLY A 434 -1.32 -4.22 9.32
C GLY A 434 -2.16 -3.53 8.24
N LEU A 435 -1.94 -2.24 8.00
CA LEU A 435 -2.86 -1.43 7.20
C LEU A 435 -2.62 -1.53 5.69
N PHE A 436 -1.40 -1.85 5.25
CA PHE A 436 -1.11 -2.00 3.81
C PHE A 436 -0.15 -3.16 3.58
N ASN A 437 -0.65 -4.26 3.05
CA ASN A 437 0.15 -5.44 2.71
C ASN A 437 0.30 -5.62 1.19
N VAL A 438 1.47 -6.08 0.78
CA VAL A 438 1.76 -6.39 -0.63
C VAL A 438 2.25 -7.84 -0.74
N THR A 439 1.65 -8.60 -1.65
CA THR A 439 2.03 -9.99 -1.94
C THR A 439 2.29 -10.19 -3.42
N LEU A 440 3.44 -10.75 -3.79
CA LEU A 440 3.77 -11.13 -5.16
C LEU A 440 3.91 -12.65 -5.25
N ASN A 441 3.22 -13.29 -6.20
CA ASN A 441 3.36 -14.71 -6.48
C ASN A 441 3.53 -15.00 -7.97
N THR A 442 4.04 -16.19 -8.25
CA THR A 442 4.04 -16.83 -9.59
C THR A 442 4.73 -15.95 -10.64
N GLY A 443 5.98 -15.55 -10.35
CA GLY A 443 6.81 -14.77 -11.26
C GLY A 443 6.33 -13.34 -11.49
N SER A 444 5.59 -12.76 -10.54
CA SER A 444 5.14 -11.36 -10.63
C SER A 444 6.28 -10.40 -10.31
N GLN A 445 6.13 -9.14 -10.72
CA GLN A 445 7.17 -8.12 -10.58
C GLN A 445 6.59 -6.81 -10.02
N TRP A 446 7.32 -6.19 -9.09
CA TRP A 446 7.09 -4.81 -8.67
C TRP A 446 8.38 -4.00 -8.84
N ASP A 447 8.31 -2.95 -9.64
CA ASP A 447 9.36 -1.93 -9.76
C ASP A 447 8.91 -0.73 -8.92
N THR A 448 9.55 -0.52 -7.77
CA THR A 448 9.14 0.55 -6.84
C THR A 448 9.53 1.92 -7.38
N THR A 449 8.79 2.94 -6.97
CA THR A 449 9.09 4.35 -7.23
C THR A 449 8.86 5.15 -5.95
N LYS A 450 9.45 6.34 -5.83
CA LYS A 450 9.27 7.25 -4.67
C LYS A 450 9.53 6.52 -3.33
N THR A 451 8.85 6.89 -2.25
CA THR A 451 8.82 6.10 -1.01
C THR A 451 7.54 5.28 -0.94
N SER A 452 7.71 3.97 -0.69
CA SER A 452 6.66 3.03 -0.35
C SER A 452 6.67 2.75 1.15
N LEU A 453 5.52 2.89 1.80
CA LEU A 453 5.29 2.66 3.22
C LEU A 453 4.18 1.61 3.36
N ILE A 454 4.59 0.39 3.72
CA ILE A 454 3.71 -0.78 3.86
C ILE A 454 3.99 -1.48 5.19
N ASP A 455 3.12 -2.40 5.58
CA ASP A 455 3.32 -3.25 6.75
C ASP A 455 4.11 -4.51 6.39
N THR A 456 3.51 -5.36 5.55
CA THR A 456 4.10 -6.65 5.17
C THR A 456 4.32 -6.74 3.66
N LEU A 457 5.53 -7.12 3.26
CA LEU A 457 5.87 -7.53 1.90
C LEU A 457 6.18 -9.03 1.82
N SER A 458 5.38 -9.76 1.04
CA SER A 458 5.60 -11.18 0.75
C SER A 458 5.99 -11.39 -0.73
N ILE A 459 7.21 -11.86 -0.99
CA ILE A 459 7.74 -12.10 -2.34
C ILE A 459 7.92 -13.62 -2.55
N ASN A 460 7.05 -14.23 -3.34
CA ASN A 460 6.95 -15.69 -3.43
C ASN A 460 7.04 -16.22 -4.87
N SER A 461 7.44 -17.50 -4.98
CA SER A 461 7.31 -18.30 -6.20
C SER A 461 7.95 -17.65 -7.44
N GLY A 462 9.22 -17.25 -7.31
CA GLY A 462 10.01 -16.67 -8.39
C GLY A 462 9.67 -15.21 -8.71
N SER A 463 8.95 -14.53 -7.82
CA SER A 463 8.60 -13.12 -8.00
C SER A 463 9.77 -12.21 -7.66
N VAL A 464 9.73 -10.98 -8.17
CA VAL A 464 10.83 -10.02 -8.06
C VAL A 464 10.33 -8.65 -7.61
N VAL A 465 11.02 -8.06 -6.65
CA VAL A 465 10.87 -6.64 -6.31
C VAL A 465 12.18 -5.93 -6.65
N ASN A 466 12.10 -4.83 -7.38
CA ASN A 466 13.25 -3.98 -7.71
C ASN A 466 13.06 -2.62 -7.04
N VAL A 467 14.04 -2.24 -6.22
CA VAL A 467 14.11 -0.96 -5.54
C VAL A 467 15.29 -0.19 -6.14
N ALA A 468 14.99 0.86 -6.88
CA ALA A 468 15.95 1.73 -7.57
C ALA A 468 15.43 3.17 -7.51
N ASP A 469 16.28 4.15 -7.21
CA ASP A 469 15.88 5.56 -7.04
C ASP A 469 14.60 5.72 -6.17
N SER A 470 14.44 4.86 -5.18
CA SER A 470 13.21 4.73 -4.38
C SER A 470 13.50 4.10 -3.02
N THR A 471 12.56 4.30 -2.10
CA THR A 471 12.62 3.80 -0.74
C THR A 471 11.46 2.84 -0.50
N LEU A 472 11.73 1.72 0.17
CA LEU A 472 10.75 0.75 0.61
C LEU A 472 10.89 0.53 2.12
N VAL A 473 9.85 0.90 2.86
CA VAL A 473 9.76 0.68 4.31
C VAL A 473 8.65 -0.32 4.57
N SER A 474 8.96 -1.37 5.31
CA SER A 474 8.02 -2.44 5.66
C SER A 474 8.39 -3.06 6.99
N ASP A 475 7.45 -3.27 7.91
CA ASP A 475 7.74 -3.99 9.15
C ASP A 475 8.30 -5.39 8.89
N THR A 476 7.72 -6.13 7.94
CA THR A 476 8.24 -7.45 7.58
C THR A 476 8.38 -7.67 6.08
N ILE A 477 9.55 -8.15 5.67
CA ILE A 477 9.82 -8.58 4.29
C ILE A 477 10.15 -10.07 4.29
N GLY A 478 9.34 -10.87 3.60
CA GLY A 478 9.53 -12.31 3.47
C GLY A 478 9.73 -12.74 2.02
N LEU A 479 10.79 -13.50 1.74
CA LEU A 479 11.08 -14.07 0.43
C LEU A 479 11.05 -15.59 0.47
N THR A 480 10.27 -16.22 -0.42
CA THR A 480 10.23 -17.68 -0.57
C THR A 480 10.22 -18.15 -2.03
N GLY A 481 10.63 -19.40 -2.25
CA GLY A 481 10.35 -20.09 -3.52
C GLY A 481 11.12 -19.57 -4.73
N GLY A 482 12.39 -19.20 -4.56
CA GLY A 482 13.26 -18.73 -5.62
C GLY A 482 13.03 -17.27 -6.02
N SER A 483 12.50 -16.46 -5.09
CA SER A 483 12.17 -15.05 -5.33
C SER A 483 13.37 -14.14 -5.17
N ALA A 484 13.24 -12.87 -5.58
CA ALA A 484 14.30 -11.89 -5.46
C ALA A 484 13.83 -10.52 -4.96
N LEU A 485 14.65 -9.88 -4.14
CA LEU A 485 14.61 -8.46 -3.83
C LEU A 485 15.94 -7.85 -4.29
N ASN A 486 15.87 -6.95 -5.26
CA ASN A 486 17.04 -6.28 -5.82
C ASN A 486 17.05 -4.83 -5.37
N ILE A 487 18.07 -4.46 -4.59
CA ILE A 487 18.34 -3.10 -4.17
C ILE A 487 19.40 -2.56 -5.14
N ASN A 488 18.92 -1.85 -6.16
CA ASN A 488 19.71 -1.30 -7.25
C ASN A 488 20.19 0.13 -6.90
N GLU A 489 20.78 0.84 -7.87
CA GLU A 489 21.26 2.23 -7.73
C GLU A 489 20.25 3.11 -6.98
N ASP A 490 20.75 3.80 -5.95
CA ASP A 490 19.98 4.70 -5.07
C ASP A 490 18.70 4.10 -4.45
N GLY A 491 18.60 2.78 -4.38
CA GLY A 491 17.55 2.06 -3.68
C GLY A 491 17.79 1.96 -2.18
N HIS A 492 16.75 2.17 -1.39
CA HIS A 492 16.77 2.05 0.07
C HIS A 492 15.67 1.11 0.56
N VAL A 493 16.03 0.15 1.42
CA VAL A 493 15.07 -0.76 2.06
C VAL A 493 15.25 -0.73 3.56
N ALA A 494 14.17 -0.53 4.30
CA ALA A 494 14.14 -0.62 5.77
C ALA A 494 13.06 -1.61 6.22
N THR A 495 13.42 -2.55 7.09
CA THR A 495 12.45 -3.51 7.64
C THR A 495 12.80 -4.03 9.03
N ASP A 496 11.83 -4.29 9.91
CA ASP A 496 12.18 -4.83 11.23
C ASP A 496 12.75 -6.23 11.04
N THR A 497 12.03 -7.05 10.28
CA THR A 497 12.41 -8.43 10.03
C THR A 497 12.45 -8.74 8.54
N LEU A 498 13.64 -9.06 8.03
CA LEU A 498 13.86 -9.62 6.70
C LEU A 498 14.06 -11.13 6.78
N SER A 499 13.25 -11.91 6.08
CA SER A 499 13.39 -13.37 5.98
C SER A 499 13.65 -13.82 4.54
N ILE A 500 14.79 -14.46 4.33
CA ILE A 500 15.27 -14.96 3.03
C ILE A 500 15.30 -16.49 3.06
N ASP A 501 14.25 -17.13 2.55
CA ASP A 501 14.13 -18.59 2.44
C ASP A 501 14.19 -19.02 0.97
N ASN A 502 15.21 -19.79 0.60
CA ASN A 502 15.39 -20.32 -0.76
C ASN A 502 15.23 -19.23 -1.85
N SER A 503 15.73 -18.03 -1.57
CA SER A 503 15.52 -16.80 -2.34
C SER A 503 16.75 -15.91 -2.24
N THR A 504 16.78 -14.79 -2.97
CA THR A 504 17.97 -13.94 -3.03
C THR A 504 17.63 -12.48 -2.75
N VAL A 505 18.41 -11.84 -1.88
CA VAL A 505 18.45 -10.38 -1.74
C VAL A 505 19.79 -9.91 -2.27
N THR A 506 19.81 -8.93 -3.17
CA THR A 506 21.05 -8.39 -3.76
C THR A 506 21.13 -6.91 -3.49
N ILE A 507 22.29 -6.46 -3.00
CA ILE A 507 22.65 -5.04 -2.87
C ILE A 507 23.65 -4.70 -3.97
N ALA A 508 23.28 -3.83 -4.90
CA ALA A 508 24.14 -3.40 -6.00
C ALA A 508 25.35 -2.60 -5.51
N ASP A 509 26.44 -2.54 -6.30
CA ASP A 509 27.69 -1.86 -5.93
C ASP A 509 27.58 -0.31 -5.92
N ASP A 510 26.58 0.25 -6.62
CA ASP A 510 26.36 1.70 -6.78
C ASP A 510 25.15 2.23 -5.96
N VAL A 511 24.83 1.66 -4.79
CA VAL A 511 23.81 2.26 -3.90
C VAL A 511 24.38 3.51 -3.20
N SER A 512 23.62 4.61 -3.14
CA SER A 512 23.96 5.78 -2.29
C SER A 512 23.83 5.44 -0.81
N ALA A 513 24.79 4.71 -0.25
CA ALA A 513 24.90 4.56 1.19
C ALA A 513 25.47 5.86 1.79
N GLY A 514 24.62 6.64 2.46
CA GLY A 514 24.99 7.91 3.10
C GLY A 514 25.65 7.74 4.48
N TRP A 515 25.66 8.81 5.27
CA TRP A 515 26.39 8.88 6.53
C TRP A 515 25.54 8.57 7.77
N SER A 516 24.23 8.32 7.59
CA SER A 516 23.27 8.04 8.68
C SER A 516 22.48 6.74 8.44
N VAL A 517 21.79 6.25 9.49
CA VAL A 517 20.90 5.07 9.42
C VAL A 517 19.84 5.16 8.34
N ASN A 518 19.35 6.37 8.09
CA ASN A 518 18.32 6.63 7.07
C ASN A 518 18.86 6.53 5.64
N ASP A 519 20.18 6.40 5.49
CA ASP A 519 20.86 6.33 4.20
C ASP A 519 21.42 4.93 3.91
N ALA A 520 21.20 3.92 4.75
CA ALA A 520 21.62 2.56 4.43
C ALA A 520 20.85 2.03 3.21
N ALA A 521 21.50 1.22 2.38
CA ALA A 521 20.79 0.58 1.26
C ALA A 521 19.85 -0.53 1.76
N LEU A 522 20.29 -1.28 2.78
CA LEU A 522 19.46 -2.20 3.53
C LEU A 522 19.64 -1.97 5.04
N TYR A 523 18.56 -1.59 5.71
CA TYR A 523 18.43 -1.58 7.15
C TYR A 523 17.48 -2.71 7.59
N ALA A 524 17.89 -3.53 8.57
CA ALA A 524 16.94 -4.35 9.29
C ALA A 524 17.34 -4.72 10.71
N ASN A 525 16.42 -4.74 11.67
CA ASN A 525 16.76 -5.17 13.04
C ASN A 525 17.18 -6.66 13.03
N THR A 526 16.41 -7.52 12.36
CA THR A 526 16.71 -8.94 12.22
C THR A 526 16.69 -9.39 10.77
N ILE A 527 17.77 -10.05 10.34
CA ILE A 527 17.82 -10.75 9.04
C ILE A 527 17.95 -12.25 9.27
N ASN A 528 17.02 -13.03 8.72
CA ASN A 528 17.03 -14.49 8.73
C ASN A 528 17.35 -15.02 7.33
N VAL A 529 18.47 -15.72 7.17
CA VAL A 529 18.84 -16.38 5.91
C VAL A 529 18.85 -17.88 6.11
N THR A 530 18.04 -18.60 5.32
CA THR A 530 17.84 -20.05 5.49
C THR A 530 17.57 -20.77 4.17
N ASN A 531 17.67 -22.11 4.18
CA ASN A 531 17.18 -22.99 3.11
C ASN A 531 17.70 -22.64 1.70
N ASN A 532 19.00 -22.42 1.54
CA ASN A 532 19.62 -21.93 0.29
C ASN A 532 19.31 -20.46 -0.04
N GLY A 533 18.75 -19.71 0.90
CA GLY A 533 18.63 -18.26 0.81
C GLY A 533 20.00 -17.60 0.72
N VAL A 534 20.07 -16.48 0.01
CA VAL A 534 21.30 -15.72 -0.21
C VAL A 534 21.04 -14.25 0.10
N LEU A 535 21.81 -13.70 1.05
CA LEU A 535 22.00 -12.26 1.18
C LEU A 535 23.31 -11.91 0.48
N ASP A 536 23.24 -11.19 -0.63
CA ASP A 536 24.37 -10.83 -1.47
C ASP A 536 24.75 -9.36 -1.31
N VAL A 537 25.83 -9.12 -0.59
CA VAL A 537 26.41 -7.80 -0.35
C VAL A 537 27.54 -7.59 -1.35
N GLY A 538 27.14 -7.30 -2.58
CA GLY A 538 28.02 -6.94 -3.69
C GLY A 538 28.61 -5.53 -3.56
N ASN A 539 28.37 -4.83 -2.44
CA ASN A 539 28.67 -3.43 -2.26
C ASN A 539 29.87 -3.17 -1.31
N SER A 540 30.69 -2.17 -1.63
CA SER A 540 31.86 -1.74 -0.84
C SER A 540 31.71 -0.41 -0.09
N ALA A 541 30.57 0.27 -0.21
CA ALA A 541 30.25 1.49 0.49
C ALA A 541 30.08 1.25 2.00
N SER A 542 30.47 2.25 2.78
CA SER A 542 30.14 2.31 4.20
C SER A 542 28.62 2.28 4.37
N ASN A 543 28.10 1.52 5.33
CA ASN A 543 26.66 1.44 5.64
C ASN A 543 25.76 0.80 4.57
N ALA A 544 26.30 0.03 3.61
CA ALA A 544 25.47 -0.67 2.62
C ALA A 544 24.47 -1.65 3.25
N LEU A 545 24.87 -2.26 4.37
CA LEU A 545 24.03 -3.13 5.19
C LEU A 545 24.15 -2.68 6.65
N GLN A 546 23.03 -2.41 7.29
CA GLN A 546 22.91 -2.21 8.73
C GLN A 546 21.93 -3.24 9.29
N VAL A 547 22.39 -4.00 10.27
CA VAL A 547 21.59 -5.04 10.91
C VAL A 547 22.01 -5.27 12.34
N ASP A 548 21.06 -5.49 13.25
CA ASP A 548 21.41 -5.81 14.64
C ASP A 548 21.73 -7.30 14.76
N THR A 549 20.88 -8.17 14.22
CA THR A 549 21.05 -9.62 14.26
C THR A 549 20.97 -10.25 12.87
N LEU A 550 22.07 -10.87 12.43
CA LEU A 550 22.13 -11.69 11.22
C LEU A 550 22.11 -13.19 11.58
N ASN A 551 20.99 -13.83 11.31
CA ASN A 551 20.78 -15.27 11.54
C ASN A 551 21.05 -16.08 10.28
N LEU A 552 22.12 -16.87 10.26
CA LEU A 552 22.46 -17.77 9.15
C LEU A 552 22.18 -19.23 9.52
N THR A 553 20.93 -19.67 9.34
CA THR A 553 20.50 -21.03 9.69
C THR A 553 20.43 -21.96 8.48
N SER A 554 20.00 -23.20 8.69
CA SER A 554 19.95 -24.22 7.64
C SER A 554 18.94 -25.32 7.92
N TYR A 555 18.46 -25.96 6.85
CA TYR A 555 17.66 -27.19 6.93
C TYR A 555 18.45 -28.37 6.38
N THR A 556 18.59 -29.42 7.20
CA THR A 556 19.15 -30.70 6.74
C THR A 556 18.03 -31.58 6.19
N ASP A 557 18.12 -31.93 4.91
CA ASP A 557 17.12 -32.74 4.24
C ASP A 557 17.18 -34.23 4.65
N VAL A 558 16.22 -35.02 4.14
CA VAL A 558 16.12 -36.46 4.40
C VAL A 558 17.33 -37.27 3.91
N ASN A 559 18.14 -36.71 3.01
CA ASN A 559 19.34 -37.34 2.47
C ASN A 559 20.61 -36.90 3.21
N GLY A 560 20.49 -36.01 4.19
CA GLY A 560 21.61 -35.44 4.94
C GLY A 560 22.30 -34.26 4.25
N TYR A 561 21.71 -33.69 3.21
CA TYR A 561 22.20 -32.46 2.59
C TYR A 561 21.76 -31.24 3.41
N VAL A 562 22.71 -30.41 3.77
CA VAL A 562 22.47 -29.17 4.51
C VAL A 562 22.17 -28.04 3.50
N ASN A 563 20.96 -27.51 3.55
CA ASN A 563 20.51 -26.36 2.78
C ASN A 563 20.73 -25.11 3.64
N ALA A 564 21.90 -24.50 3.49
CA ALA A 564 22.33 -23.39 4.33
C ALA A 564 21.91 -22.04 3.78
N GLY A 565 21.56 -21.11 4.66
CA GLY A 565 21.59 -19.69 4.34
C GLY A 565 23.01 -19.23 4.05
N VAL A 566 23.16 -18.36 3.06
CA VAL A 566 24.43 -17.84 2.59
C VAL A 566 24.47 -16.33 2.75
N PHE A 567 25.48 -15.85 3.46
CA PHE A 567 25.88 -14.45 3.43
C PHE A 567 27.05 -14.30 2.45
N ASN A 568 26.86 -13.61 1.34
CA ASN A 568 27.84 -13.45 0.27
C ASN A 568 28.42 -12.04 0.26
N ILE A 569 29.74 -11.93 0.30
CA ILE A 569 30.47 -10.65 0.43
C ILE A 569 31.17 -10.26 -0.89
N GLU A 570 31.22 -11.15 -1.88
CA GLU A 570 31.76 -10.89 -3.24
C GLU A 570 33.20 -10.31 -3.30
N SER A 571 34.01 -10.43 -2.23
CA SER A 571 35.36 -9.83 -2.07
C SER A 571 35.45 -8.33 -1.79
N ASN A 572 34.37 -7.73 -1.33
CA ASN A 572 34.42 -6.38 -0.81
C ASN A 572 35.13 -6.33 0.55
N ARG A 573 35.73 -5.17 0.86
CA ARG A 573 36.17 -4.85 2.22
C ARG A 573 34.92 -4.56 3.04
N PHE A 574 34.31 -5.60 3.57
CA PHE A 574 33.10 -5.50 4.37
C PHE A 574 33.43 -5.67 5.86
N VAL A 575 32.79 -4.87 6.71
CA VAL A 575 32.80 -5.02 8.16
C VAL A 575 31.34 -5.26 8.57
N LEU A 576 31.07 -6.42 9.16
CA LEU A 576 29.78 -6.69 9.77
C LEU A 576 29.83 -6.16 11.21
N ASP A 577 28.97 -5.20 11.50
CA ASP A 577 28.76 -4.66 12.85
C ASP A 577 27.38 -5.13 13.34
N ALA A 578 27.28 -6.41 13.66
CA ALA A 578 26.04 -7.10 13.99
C ALA A 578 26.31 -8.39 14.77
N ASP A 579 25.32 -8.86 15.51
CA ASP A 579 25.31 -10.20 16.08
C ASP A 579 25.15 -11.24 14.97
N LEU A 580 26.18 -12.06 14.78
CA LEU A 580 26.14 -13.18 13.84
C LEU A 580 25.73 -14.46 14.57
N THR A 581 24.49 -14.92 14.35
CA THR A 581 23.96 -16.07 15.08
C THR A 581 23.46 -17.22 14.21
N ASN A 582 23.52 -18.42 14.78
CA ASN A 582 22.97 -19.63 14.20
C ASN A 582 22.77 -20.68 15.31
N ASP A 583 21.60 -21.32 15.35
CA ASP A 583 21.23 -22.33 16.34
C ASP A 583 21.63 -23.77 15.96
N ARG A 584 22.40 -23.93 14.87
CA ARG A 584 22.83 -25.25 14.37
C ARG A 584 24.13 -25.74 15.03
N THR A 585 24.27 -27.05 15.12
CA THR A 585 25.47 -27.73 15.65
C THR A 585 26.23 -28.50 14.56
N ASN A 586 27.54 -28.66 14.76
CA ASN A 586 28.36 -29.54 13.93
C ASN A 586 28.21 -31.03 14.29
N ASP A 587 27.52 -31.37 15.37
CA ASP A 587 27.25 -32.75 15.76
C ASP A 587 26.17 -33.37 14.87
N THR A 588 26.62 -34.13 13.87
CA THR A 588 25.79 -34.88 12.91
C THR A 588 24.75 -35.81 13.53
N THR A 589 24.83 -36.10 14.84
CA THR A 589 23.88 -36.96 15.55
C THR A 589 22.70 -36.19 16.15
N LYS A 590 22.76 -34.85 16.18
CA LYS A 590 21.72 -33.99 16.73
C LYS A 590 20.68 -33.63 15.67
N SER A 591 19.45 -33.41 16.12
CA SER A 591 18.35 -32.99 15.24
C SER A 591 18.56 -31.62 14.60
N ASN A 592 19.33 -30.74 15.25
CA ASN A 592 19.72 -29.43 14.73
C ASN A 592 21.12 -29.43 14.10
N TYR A 593 21.60 -30.57 13.58
CA TYR A 593 22.80 -30.59 12.76
C TYR A 593 22.64 -29.67 11.54
N GLY A 594 23.61 -28.81 11.30
CA GLY A 594 23.61 -27.86 10.19
C GLY A 594 24.68 -26.78 10.34
N TYR A 595 24.69 -25.81 9.43
CA TYR A 595 25.60 -24.67 9.45
C TYR A 595 25.06 -23.53 8.57
N GLY A 596 25.41 -22.29 8.90
CA GLY A 596 25.33 -21.16 7.97
C GLY A 596 26.56 -21.12 7.05
N VAL A 597 26.50 -20.36 5.96
CA VAL A 597 27.63 -20.16 5.05
C VAL A 597 27.98 -18.68 4.93
N ILE A 598 29.26 -18.36 5.06
CA ILE A 598 29.84 -17.07 4.71
C ILE A 598 30.64 -17.28 3.42
N ALA A 599 30.26 -16.57 2.37
CA ALA A 599 30.88 -16.66 1.04
C ALA A 599 31.68 -15.38 0.72
N MET A 600 32.84 -15.56 0.09
CA MET A 600 33.77 -14.49 -0.28
C MET A 600 34.63 -14.93 -1.48
N ASN A 601 35.14 -14.01 -2.31
CA ASN A 601 36.09 -14.42 -3.35
C ASN A 601 37.50 -14.66 -2.77
N SER A 602 38.36 -15.34 -3.54
CA SER A 602 39.67 -15.83 -3.08
C SER A 602 40.71 -14.78 -2.69
N ASP A 603 40.48 -13.53 -3.03
CA ASP A 603 41.28 -12.36 -2.66
C ASP A 603 40.73 -11.60 -1.44
N GLY A 604 39.55 -11.97 -0.94
CA GLY A 604 38.98 -11.41 0.27
C GLY A 604 39.76 -11.83 1.52
N HIS A 605 39.68 -11.01 2.56
CA HIS A 605 40.16 -11.32 3.90
C HIS A 605 38.97 -11.35 4.86
N LEU A 606 38.76 -12.47 5.55
CA LEU A 606 37.74 -12.57 6.60
C LEU A 606 38.43 -12.42 7.95
N THR A 607 38.07 -11.36 8.66
CA THR A 607 38.40 -11.23 10.08
C THR A 607 37.10 -11.40 10.84
N ILE A 608 37.04 -12.36 11.74
CA ILE A 608 35.95 -12.49 12.71
C ILE A 608 36.54 -11.99 14.03
N ASN A 609 36.22 -10.76 14.44
CA ASN A 609 36.59 -10.30 15.76
C ASN A 609 35.53 -10.79 16.75
N GLY A 610 35.78 -11.95 17.35
CA GLY A 610 35.02 -12.34 18.54
C GLY A 610 35.38 -11.37 19.66
N ASN A 611 34.39 -10.91 20.43
CA ASN A 611 34.63 -10.14 21.65
C ASN A 611 35.69 -10.88 22.51
N GLY A 612 36.92 -10.39 22.51
CA GLY A 612 38.10 -11.17 22.89
C GLY A 612 38.14 -11.47 24.38
N ASP A 613 37.92 -12.74 24.75
CA ASP A 613 38.11 -13.24 26.11
C ASP A 613 39.60 -13.14 26.49
N THR A 614 39.95 -12.15 27.30
CA THR A 614 41.26 -12.04 27.94
C THR A 614 41.35 -12.99 29.14
N TYR A 615 41.43 -14.30 28.87
CA TYR A 615 41.99 -15.23 29.85
C TYR A 615 42.75 -16.39 29.22
N ASP A 616 43.63 -16.09 28.27
CA ASP A 616 44.78 -16.98 28.02
C ASP A 616 45.89 -16.70 29.05
N THR A 617 46.15 -17.68 29.91
CA THR A 617 47.23 -17.64 30.91
C THR A 617 48.64 -17.69 30.31
N ASP A 618 48.80 -17.83 29.00
CA ASP A 618 50.09 -17.94 28.29
C ASP A 618 50.37 -16.77 27.31
N GLN A 619 50.16 -15.53 27.74
CA GLN A 619 50.57 -14.32 27.00
C GLN A 619 52.12 -14.19 26.94
N THR A 620 52.74 -14.59 25.82
CA THR A 620 54.19 -14.38 25.58
C THR A 620 54.53 -13.36 24.50
N GLU A 621 53.55 -12.75 23.82
CA GLU A 621 53.82 -11.72 22.80
C GLU A 621 53.27 -10.35 23.22
N ALA A 622 54.18 -9.41 23.47
CA ALA A 622 53.86 -8.04 23.82
C ALA A 622 53.43 -7.26 22.56
N GLY A 623 52.16 -6.87 22.48
CA GLY A 623 51.67 -5.98 21.42
C GLY A 623 50.18 -6.07 21.08
N GLN A 624 49.41 -6.98 21.67
CA GLN A 624 47.96 -7.05 21.52
C GLN A 624 47.27 -6.43 22.75
N ASP A 625 47.38 -5.11 22.86
CA ASP A 625 46.50 -4.36 23.76
C ASP A 625 45.14 -4.22 23.05
N GLU A 626 44.28 -5.22 23.20
CA GLU A 626 42.86 -5.13 22.83
C GLU A 626 42.16 -4.16 23.79
N VAL A 627 41.41 -3.21 23.23
CA VAL A 627 40.78 -2.10 23.96
C VAL A 627 39.35 -2.49 24.30
N ASP A 628 39.08 -2.59 25.61
CA ASP A 628 37.76 -2.65 26.26
C ASP A 628 37.00 -3.99 26.24
N ASN A 629 37.10 -4.74 27.34
CA ASN A 629 36.04 -5.67 27.76
C ASN A 629 35.98 -5.70 29.30
N VAL A 630 35.41 -4.64 29.87
CA VAL A 630 34.91 -4.69 31.25
C VAL A 630 33.38 -4.72 31.20
N GLY A 631 32.77 -5.86 30.83
CA GLY A 631 31.42 -6.12 31.35
C GLY A 631 30.45 -7.10 30.69
N ASP A 632 30.53 -7.46 29.40
CA ASP A 632 29.34 -8.05 28.75
C ASP A 632 29.27 -9.60 28.74
N ASN A 633 30.38 -10.35 28.77
CA ASN A 633 30.40 -11.82 28.63
C ASN A 633 29.62 -12.39 27.40
N VAL A 634 29.44 -11.65 26.30
CA VAL A 634 28.69 -12.12 25.12
C VAL A 634 29.64 -12.46 23.95
N ALA A 635 29.37 -13.57 23.26
CA ALA A 635 30.12 -13.99 22.08
C ALA A 635 29.55 -13.34 20.80
N ALA A 636 30.34 -12.47 20.15
CA ALA A 636 29.97 -11.75 18.92
C ALA A 636 29.60 -12.66 17.72
N ALA A 637 29.96 -13.95 17.77
CA ALA A 637 29.48 -14.96 16.83
C ALA A 637 29.13 -16.24 17.58
N THR A 638 27.90 -16.70 17.45
CA THR A 638 27.41 -17.93 18.07
C THR A 638 26.87 -18.90 17.01
N GLY A 639 27.29 -20.16 17.05
CA GLY A 639 26.78 -21.21 16.17
C GLY A 639 27.83 -21.89 15.30
N ASN A 640 27.38 -22.67 14.32
CA ASN A 640 28.23 -23.40 13.39
C ASN A 640 28.20 -22.77 11.99
N TYR A 641 29.36 -22.47 11.41
CA TYR A 641 29.50 -21.80 10.12
C TYR A 641 30.49 -22.51 9.21
N LYS A 642 30.30 -22.38 7.90
CA LYS A 642 31.30 -22.71 6.88
C LYS A 642 31.69 -21.49 6.10
N VAL A 643 32.97 -21.35 5.83
CA VAL A 643 33.48 -20.35 4.89
C VAL A 643 33.58 -20.99 3.50
N ARG A 644 32.94 -20.38 2.51
CA ARG A 644 33.01 -20.74 1.09
C ARG A 644 33.88 -19.71 0.37
N ILE A 645 34.95 -20.19 -0.26
CA ILE A 645 35.83 -19.33 -1.08
C ILE A 645 35.44 -19.52 -2.54
N ASP A 646 34.79 -18.51 -3.09
CA ASP A 646 34.38 -18.43 -4.48
C ASP A 646 35.57 -17.98 -5.36
N ASN A 647 35.56 -18.40 -6.63
CA ASN A 647 36.60 -18.07 -7.62
C ASN A 647 38.06 -18.43 -7.26
N ALA A 648 38.27 -19.33 -6.29
CA ALA A 648 39.60 -19.86 -5.98
C ALA A 648 40.18 -20.63 -7.18
N THR A 649 41.09 -19.99 -7.94
CA THR A 649 41.76 -20.59 -9.10
C THR A 649 42.77 -21.70 -8.72
N GLY A 650 42.97 -21.94 -7.41
CA GLY A 650 43.76 -23.06 -6.91
C GLY A 650 45.25 -22.99 -7.29
N ALA A 651 45.81 -21.80 -7.50
CA ALA A 651 47.25 -21.61 -7.68
C ALA A 651 47.99 -21.71 -6.32
N GLY A 652 47.83 -22.84 -5.63
CA GLY A 652 48.46 -23.12 -4.35
C GLY A 652 48.07 -24.52 -3.87
N SER A 653 49.05 -25.39 -3.68
CA SER A 653 48.86 -26.68 -3.03
C SER A 653 48.85 -26.48 -1.51
N VAL A 654 48.21 -27.38 -0.75
CA VAL A 654 48.29 -27.41 0.74
C VAL A 654 49.75 -27.39 1.25
N ALA A 655 50.71 -27.83 0.43
CA ALA A 655 52.13 -27.78 0.76
C ALA A 655 52.72 -26.36 0.72
N ASP A 656 52.14 -25.44 -0.05
CA ASP A 656 52.61 -24.04 -0.17
C ASP A 656 52.23 -23.20 1.06
N TYR A 657 51.22 -23.64 1.82
CA TYR A 657 50.75 -23.03 3.07
C TYR A 657 51.32 -23.70 4.33
N LYS A 658 51.97 -24.86 4.22
CA LYS A 658 52.66 -25.50 5.35
C LYS A 658 54.02 -24.85 5.58
N GLY A 659 54.09 -23.93 6.54
CA GLY A 659 55.34 -23.34 7.04
C GLY A 659 55.53 -21.85 6.74
N ASN A 660 54.57 -21.22 6.06
CA ASN A 660 54.44 -19.76 5.98
C ASN A 660 53.26 -19.38 6.88
N GLY A 661 53.55 -18.87 8.08
CA GLY A 661 52.55 -18.55 9.09
C GLY A 661 51.50 -17.56 8.57
N ALA A 662 50.34 -18.08 8.22
CA ALA A 662 49.07 -17.41 8.45
C ALA A 662 48.40 -18.28 9.52
N ASP A 663 48.54 -17.86 10.77
CA ASP A 663 47.76 -18.43 11.85
C ASP A 663 46.28 -18.13 11.56
N LEU A 664 45.57 -19.17 11.14
CA LEU A 664 44.13 -19.28 11.37
C LEU A 664 43.98 -19.71 12.82
N CYS A 665 43.94 -18.71 13.71
CA CYS A 665 43.35 -18.83 15.04
C CYS A 665 41.90 -18.37 14.95
#